data_AF-A0A940P211-F1
#
_entry.id   AF-A0A940P211-F1
#
_cell.length_a   1.000
_cell.length_b   1.000
_cell.length_c   1.000
_cell.angle_alpha   90.00
_cell.angle_beta   90.00
_cell.angle_gamma   90.00
#
_symmetry.space_group_name_H-M   'P 1'
#
loop_
_entity.id
_entity.type
_entity.pdbx_description
1 polymer ?
#
loop_
_entity_poly.entity_id
_entity_poly.type
_entity_poly.pdbx_seq_one_letter_code
_entity_poly.pdbx_strand_id
1 'polypeptide(L)'
;MKKIKSLLAAVMMLAAVPAVLPSMTVAAKSYDGTYVIRNVNSGKFLNVEGGKAEAGTNVQQWGTDAAHAYDTWRIESDADGNYCIYSMLGGGKTLALTEDGGNIVLGDASGSEHFRLEANADGSFRLVTSGDKAVEVKDASTDAGANVQTWEQNGINCQDWEFIPVSLASGDETKCIAMSAPDYIPGDLNGDGVIDVFDLALGKRAVLAAQDNPAIDLNADNACDVVDLVAMTKFLHTGVGGFKMREGVGMPRIYAAIDGDYEKGFVESDHPGFTSSSYLNLYNEVGSDVTINVNAPKDGVYALTIHQANGGTADRGVWLDISGALGYYTLTGAPTGSWDTWAEETIYVNLTAGINTLTFTSLTADGASNFDTFTISDTDHAASPITPYDPIKGVPVRLNKNVWGEGYQMEYLNRGLVAANAGNGMQLTWRILATDADNTSFKLYKNGTLLKEIAAGAASNYFDQGGTPSDKYTIDTYVGTTCTEKGAAAYVFGTQNSGQSGAYIDINTHRPADQTMPDGSTCSYTENDCSVGDIDGDGQYEIFVKWDPSNSQDNSKTGYTGTVFIDCYRLDGTMVWRVDLGRNIRAGAHYTQYMVYDFDGDGKSEMICKTADGTKDGKGNYVGDASKDYRNSAGTVLDGPEYITLFDGLTGAALDTQNYDPSRGAQGKSTWGDDYGNRSERYTACVAYLDGQHPSAVFGRGYYTRLTVAAWDVTNKKLSKRWLFDTGFNVSAAGYGDGNHQEMGADVDGDGRQEIVCGSAVIDDNGKLLYTTGNAHGDAMHIGDFVPSNPGLEIFMCLEDDVHPNGKKIGFGTELRDAKTGKALFRQTAEGDTGRCLCDNLIAGNGGAEMIGAQNSIVYDCSNNQELKNADGTTMYFSNITKWGLNSVVYWSDVLERAVLDRTMVDQYGKGRVFSGDGVAYNNGTKSNAGLTCDLIGDWREELIFRKGDGGLRIFTTTFGTEYPVYSLMHNPQYRVQVAAQNNAYNQPPHTDYFLGTGYDLPEPPTVYDYTADH
;
A
#
# COMPACT_ATOMS: atom_id res chain seq x y z
N MET A 1 77.70 23.58 -28.98
CA MET A 1 78.78 24.35 -28.32
C MET A 1 78.15 25.37 -27.38
N LYS A 2 78.69 25.46 -26.16
CA LYS A 2 78.84 26.67 -25.35
C LYS A 2 77.79 27.77 -25.60
N LYS A 3 76.79 27.86 -24.72
CA LYS A 3 76.87 28.60 -23.44
C LYS A 3 76.48 30.07 -23.63
N ILE A 4 75.56 30.47 -22.75
CA ILE A 4 75.64 31.71 -21.96
C ILE A 4 75.13 32.93 -22.72
N LYS A 5 73.87 33.30 -22.45
CA LYS A 5 73.51 34.22 -21.35
C LYS A 5 74.25 35.54 -21.49
N SER A 6 73.49 36.59 -21.66
CA SER A 6 73.40 37.74 -20.75
C SER A 6 73.04 38.94 -21.63
N LEU A 7 71.83 39.48 -21.55
CA LEU A 7 71.25 40.25 -20.44
C LEU A 7 71.02 41.66 -20.99
N LEU A 8 70.02 42.31 -20.41
CA LEU A 8 69.84 43.76 -20.35
C LEU A 8 69.18 44.45 -21.56
N ALA A 9 67.87 44.62 -21.37
CA ALA A 9 67.25 45.91 -21.04
C ALA A 9 67.11 46.94 -22.16
N ALA A 10 65.85 47.16 -22.56
CA ALA A 10 65.09 48.40 -22.29
C ALA A 10 63.76 48.27 -23.05
N VAL A 11 62.69 47.83 -22.40
CA VAL A 11 61.61 48.70 -21.91
C VAL A 11 61.12 49.68 -22.98
N MET A 12 60.07 49.31 -23.73
CA MET A 12 58.87 50.14 -23.99
C MET A 12 57.86 49.45 -24.93
N MET A 13 56.61 49.41 -24.43
CA MET A 13 55.31 49.44 -25.13
C MET A 13 54.92 48.35 -26.13
N LEU A 14 53.85 47.61 -25.78
CA LEU A 14 52.66 47.48 -26.62
C LEU A 14 51.41 47.38 -25.71
N ALA A 15 50.40 48.21 -25.98
CA ALA A 15 49.13 48.39 -25.25
C ALA A 15 48.15 47.23 -25.53
N ALA A 16 47.56 46.58 -24.51
CA ALA A 16 46.28 46.86 -23.81
C ALA A 16 45.02 46.21 -24.43
N VAL A 17 44.58 45.10 -23.81
CA VAL A 17 43.17 44.66 -23.65
C VAL A 17 43.09 44.01 -22.25
N PRO A 18 42.12 44.34 -21.37
CA PRO A 18 42.07 43.79 -20.03
C PRO A 18 41.33 42.43 -20.05
N ALA A 19 41.99 41.37 -19.59
CA ALA A 19 41.33 40.13 -19.21
C ALA A 19 41.34 40.03 -17.68
N VAL A 20 40.15 40.06 -17.10
CA VAL A 20 39.89 39.81 -15.68
C VAL A 20 40.28 38.36 -15.37
N LEU A 21 41.20 38.16 -14.42
CA LEU A 21 41.41 36.87 -13.75
C LEU A 21 40.57 36.89 -12.46
N PRO A 22 39.55 36.05 -12.30
CA PRO A 22 38.90 35.87 -11.00
C PRO A 22 39.83 35.12 -10.05
N SER A 23 39.99 35.64 -8.83
CA SER A 23 40.55 34.87 -7.71
C SER A 23 39.53 33.81 -7.29
N MET A 24 39.92 32.54 -7.27
CA MET A 24 39.14 31.51 -6.60
C MET A 24 39.40 31.59 -5.09
N THR A 25 38.35 31.92 -4.35
CA THR A 25 38.24 31.78 -2.89
C THR A 25 38.07 30.31 -2.53
N VAL A 26 38.84 29.85 -1.55
CA VAL A 26 38.63 28.56 -0.87
C VAL A 26 37.28 28.64 -0.16
N ALA A 27 36.40 27.65 -0.38
CA ALA A 27 35.14 27.56 0.35
C ALA A 27 35.41 27.34 1.84
N ALA A 28 34.77 28.13 2.70
CA ALA A 28 34.89 27.99 4.15
C ALA A 28 34.29 26.64 4.60
N LYS A 29 34.92 26.01 5.58
CA LYS A 29 34.40 24.80 6.24
C LYS A 29 33.08 25.15 6.94
N SER A 30 31.98 24.49 6.58
CA SER A 30 30.70 24.63 7.29
C SER A 30 30.73 23.82 8.60
N TYR A 31 30.01 24.32 9.61
CA TYR A 31 29.81 23.68 10.92
C TYR A 31 28.31 23.42 11.19
N ASP A 32 27.53 23.30 10.11
CA ASP A 32 26.12 23.00 10.20
C ASP A 32 25.93 21.59 10.77
N GLY A 33 24.96 21.44 11.67
CA GLY A 33 24.72 20.17 12.34
C GLY A 33 24.02 20.32 13.69
N THR A 34 23.84 19.19 14.36
CA THR A 34 23.15 19.12 15.66
C THR A 34 24.15 18.71 16.75
N TYR A 35 24.20 19.48 17.83
CA TYR A 35 25.21 19.36 18.87
C TYR A 35 24.61 19.51 20.27
N VAL A 36 25.22 18.87 21.27
CA VAL A 36 25.23 19.42 22.62
C VAL A 36 26.46 20.31 22.73
N ILE A 37 26.29 21.51 23.29
CA ILE A 37 27.35 22.53 23.34
C ILE A 37 27.88 22.58 24.78
N ARG A 38 29.11 22.10 25.00
CA ARG A 38 29.71 21.95 26.34
C ARG A 38 30.67 23.09 26.65
N ASN A 39 30.54 23.73 27.80
CA ASN A 39 31.47 24.77 28.24
C ASN A 39 32.81 24.15 28.64
N VAL A 40 33.92 24.65 28.09
CA VAL A 40 35.28 24.11 28.33
C VAL A 40 35.69 24.25 29.81
N ASN A 41 35.26 25.32 30.49
CA ASN A 41 35.61 25.55 31.90
C ASN A 41 34.85 24.63 32.87
N SER A 42 33.54 24.43 32.67
CA SER A 42 32.69 23.71 33.64
C SER A 42 32.39 22.25 33.29
N GLY A 43 32.59 21.85 32.03
CA GLY A 43 32.17 20.57 31.47
C GLY A 43 30.66 20.37 31.37
N LYS A 44 29.86 21.43 31.58
CA LYS A 44 28.38 21.40 31.51
C LYS A 44 27.86 21.93 30.18
N PHE A 45 26.62 21.59 29.87
CA PHE A 45 26.01 21.85 28.56
C PHE A 45 25.12 23.09 28.58
N LEU A 46 25.09 23.78 27.44
CA LEU A 46 24.15 24.85 27.16
C LEU A 46 22.72 24.30 27.21
N ASN A 47 21.87 24.88 28.07
CA ASN A 47 20.60 24.29 28.48
C ASN A 47 19.50 25.35 28.56
N VAL A 48 18.29 24.99 28.14
CA VAL A 48 17.09 25.82 28.30
C VAL A 48 16.48 25.59 29.69
N GLU A 49 16.34 26.65 30.47
CA GLU A 49 15.85 26.56 31.86
C GLU A 49 14.46 25.89 31.92
N GLY A 50 14.39 24.76 32.62
CA GLY A 50 13.14 24.00 32.80
C GLY A 50 12.59 23.34 31.52
N GLY A 51 13.34 23.32 30.42
CA GLY A 51 12.92 22.71 29.16
C GLY A 51 11.70 23.37 28.52
N LYS A 52 11.49 24.67 28.74
CA LYS A 52 10.32 25.41 28.26
C LYS A 52 10.57 25.99 26.87
N ALA A 53 9.78 25.58 25.88
CA ALA A 53 9.85 26.06 24.49
C ALA A 53 9.17 27.44 24.30
N GLU A 54 9.43 28.40 25.20
CA GLU A 54 8.79 29.71 25.23
C GLU A 54 9.81 30.82 24.98
N ALA A 55 9.48 31.80 24.13
CA ALA A 55 10.35 32.96 23.91
C ALA A 55 10.51 33.76 25.22
N GLY A 56 11.73 34.19 25.52
CA GLY A 56 12.14 34.82 26.77
C GLY A 56 12.61 33.84 27.85
N THR A 57 12.55 32.52 27.62
CA THR A 57 13.09 31.52 28.57
C THR A 57 14.60 31.64 28.71
N ASN A 58 15.10 31.57 29.94
CA ASN A 58 16.53 31.72 30.23
C ASN A 58 17.37 30.57 29.66
N VAL A 59 18.58 30.88 29.19
CA VAL A 59 19.59 29.89 28.84
C VAL A 59 20.68 29.86 29.91
N GLN A 60 20.99 28.67 30.40
CA GLN A 60 21.89 28.40 31.51
C GLN A 60 22.85 27.26 31.15
N GLN A 61 23.81 26.97 32.01
CA GLN A 61 24.55 25.70 31.93
C GLN A 61 23.95 24.64 32.86
N TRP A 62 23.88 23.39 32.42
CA TRP A 62 23.42 22.27 33.24
C TRP A 62 24.18 20.97 32.91
N GLY A 63 24.24 20.03 33.86
CA GLY A 63 24.87 18.71 33.64
C GLY A 63 23.82 17.64 33.34
N THR A 64 23.99 16.90 32.24
CA THR A 64 23.14 15.78 31.83
C THR A 64 24.00 14.57 31.41
N ASP A 65 23.47 13.36 31.55
CA ASP A 65 24.17 12.10 31.26
C ASP A 65 23.93 11.60 29.81
N ALA A 66 23.08 12.30 29.05
CA ALA A 66 22.72 12.01 27.65
C ALA A 66 22.13 13.27 26.97
N ALA A 67 22.13 13.29 25.64
CA ALA A 67 21.55 14.40 24.87
C ALA A 67 20.01 14.38 24.92
N HIS A 68 19.41 15.53 25.19
CA HIS A 68 17.97 15.74 25.25
C HIS A 68 17.58 16.99 24.44
N ALA A 69 16.30 17.10 24.04
CA ALA A 69 15.83 18.24 23.26
C ALA A 69 16.13 19.62 23.90
N TYR A 70 16.24 19.69 25.23
CA TYR A 70 16.45 20.92 25.99
C TYR A 70 17.93 21.34 26.19
N ASP A 71 18.87 20.50 25.79
CA ASP A 71 20.32 20.78 25.79
C ASP A 71 20.99 20.50 24.43
N THR A 72 20.19 20.14 23.43
CA THR A 72 20.59 19.89 22.05
C THR A 72 20.21 21.07 21.15
N TRP A 73 21.15 21.47 20.29
CA TRP A 73 21.08 22.66 19.47
C TRP A 73 21.44 22.34 18.02
N ARG A 74 20.61 22.78 17.07
CA ARG A 74 20.89 22.73 15.64
C ARG A 74 21.52 24.05 15.21
N ILE A 75 22.57 23.99 14.42
CA ILE A 75 23.34 25.15 13.97
C ILE A 75 23.25 25.21 12.45
N GLU A 76 22.94 26.39 11.93
CA GLU A 76 22.84 26.62 10.48
C GLU A 76 23.59 27.88 10.09
N SER A 77 24.41 27.77 9.06
CA SER A 77 25.16 28.86 8.45
C SER A 77 24.27 29.70 7.54
N ASP A 78 24.45 31.01 7.59
CA ASP A 78 23.91 31.94 6.61
C ASP A 78 24.87 32.12 5.41
N ALA A 79 24.41 32.87 4.40
CA ALA A 79 25.18 33.13 3.19
C ALA A 79 26.51 33.87 3.43
N ASP A 80 26.68 34.50 4.61
CA ASP A 80 27.87 35.24 5.01
C ASP A 80 28.79 34.40 5.93
N GLY A 81 28.41 33.15 6.24
CA GLY A 81 29.17 32.24 7.09
C GLY A 81 29.02 32.50 8.59
N ASN A 82 28.01 33.27 9.02
CA ASN A 82 27.62 33.33 10.44
C ASN A 82 26.55 32.27 10.72
N TYR A 83 26.27 32.02 11.99
CA TYR A 83 25.46 30.88 12.40
C TYR A 83 24.27 31.29 13.26
N CYS A 84 23.11 30.75 12.92
CA CYS A 84 21.94 30.77 13.77
C CYS A 84 21.87 29.46 14.57
N ILE A 85 21.63 29.56 15.89
CA ILE A 85 21.60 28.42 16.81
C ILE A 85 20.16 28.17 17.25
N TYR A 86 19.57 27.08 16.76
CA TYR A 86 18.21 26.63 17.00
C TYR A 86 18.14 25.66 18.17
N SER A 87 17.16 25.82 19.05
CA SER A 87 16.86 24.83 20.07
C SER A 87 16.08 23.65 19.46
N MET A 88 16.43 22.44 19.87
CA MET A 88 15.66 21.23 19.49
C MET A 88 14.38 21.05 20.32
N LEU A 89 14.06 21.97 21.22
CA LEU A 89 12.74 22.08 21.86
C LEU A 89 11.71 22.62 20.84
N GLY A 90 10.70 21.80 20.53
CA GLY A 90 9.71 22.00 19.46
C GLY A 90 9.23 23.44 19.25
N GLY A 91 9.43 23.96 18.04
CA GLY A 91 8.88 25.24 17.57
C GLY A 91 9.83 26.22 16.89
N GLY A 92 11.04 25.80 16.50
CA GLY A 92 11.97 26.63 15.70
C GLY A 92 12.51 27.87 16.44
N LYS A 93 12.72 27.76 17.76
CA LYS A 93 13.28 28.85 18.59
C LYS A 93 14.79 28.93 18.47
N THR A 94 15.37 30.11 18.68
CA THR A 94 16.82 30.35 18.53
C THR A 94 17.42 30.99 19.77
N LEU A 95 18.74 30.98 19.91
CA LEU A 95 19.41 31.87 20.86
C LEU A 95 19.16 33.33 20.47
N ALA A 96 18.82 34.15 21.48
CA ALA A 96 18.55 35.58 21.34
C ALA A 96 19.07 36.36 22.56
N LEU A 97 19.30 37.66 22.38
CA LEU A 97 19.78 38.58 23.41
C LEU A 97 18.62 39.39 23.99
N THR A 98 18.59 39.59 25.32
CA THR A 98 17.62 40.51 25.94
C THR A 98 17.99 41.98 25.76
N GLU A 99 19.29 42.28 25.59
CA GLU A 99 19.87 43.60 25.27
C GLU A 99 21.30 43.41 24.71
N ASP A 100 21.86 44.41 24.02
CA ASP A 100 23.21 44.35 23.44
C ASP A 100 24.29 44.27 24.54
N GLY A 101 24.85 43.08 24.74
CA GLY A 101 25.74 42.76 25.86
C GLY A 101 25.07 42.17 27.09
N GLY A 102 23.84 41.68 26.95
CA GLY A 102 23.02 41.15 28.04
C GLY A 102 22.91 39.62 28.05
N ASN A 103 21.89 39.17 28.80
CA ASN A 103 21.53 37.77 29.02
C ASN A 103 21.17 37.03 27.73
N ILE A 104 21.47 35.72 27.66
CA ILE A 104 21.04 34.84 26.56
C ILE A 104 19.71 34.16 26.93
N VAL A 105 18.73 34.25 26.03
CA VAL A 105 17.39 33.65 26.16
C VAL A 105 16.98 32.91 24.88
N LEU A 106 15.90 32.14 24.93
CA LEU A 106 15.23 31.68 23.71
C LEU A 106 14.44 32.82 23.05
N GLY A 107 14.58 33.00 21.75
CA GLY A 107 13.81 33.92 20.94
C GLY A 107 13.01 33.23 19.83
N ASP A 108 12.08 33.95 19.22
CA ASP A 108 11.45 33.54 17.97
C ASP A 108 12.44 33.68 16.80
N ALA A 109 12.34 32.82 15.77
CA ALA A 109 13.25 32.81 14.61
C ALA A 109 13.35 34.15 13.85
N SER A 110 12.36 35.05 14.00
CA SER A 110 12.40 36.39 13.41
C SER A 110 13.25 37.40 14.18
N GLY A 111 13.71 37.05 15.39
CA GLY A 111 14.59 37.84 16.25
C GLY A 111 15.94 37.18 16.51
N SER A 112 16.37 36.25 15.63
CA SER A 112 17.59 35.46 15.81
C SER A 112 18.86 36.31 15.74
N GLU A 113 19.74 36.12 16.73
CA GLU A 113 21.11 36.64 16.65
C GLU A 113 21.95 35.68 15.81
N HIS A 114 22.78 36.23 14.92
CA HIS A 114 23.73 35.47 14.12
C HIS A 114 25.11 35.57 14.74
N PHE A 115 25.72 34.42 15.02
CA PHE A 115 27.00 34.31 15.72
C PHE A 115 28.13 33.93 14.77
N ARG A 116 29.31 34.53 14.94
CA ARG A 116 30.54 34.00 14.36
C ARG A 116 31.06 32.88 15.25
N LEU A 117 31.43 31.75 14.63
CA LEU A 117 32.16 30.67 15.30
C LEU A 117 33.66 30.87 15.06
N GLU A 118 34.39 31.24 16.10
CA GLU A 118 35.84 31.41 16.06
C GLU A 118 36.52 30.17 16.65
N ALA A 119 37.23 29.41 15.82
CA ALA A 119 37.93 28.19 16.25
C ALA A 119 39.21 28.53 17.03
N ASN A 120 39.35 27.94 18.22
CA ASN A 120 40.56 27.96 19.03
C ASN A 120 41.53 26.87 18.55
N ALA A 121 42.82 27.03 18.89
CA ALA A 121 43.87 26.08 18.47
C ALA A 121 43.72 24.66 19.05
N ASP A 122 42.94 24.50 20.12
CA ASP A 122 42.65 23.23 20.79
C ASP A 122 41.40 22.52 20.23
N GLY A 123 40.72 23.12 19.26
CA GLY A 123 39.50 22.57 18.65
C GLY A 123 38.20 23.00 19.34
N SER A 124 38.26 23.78 20.42
CA SER A 124 37.09 24.47 20.97
C SER A 124 36.72 25.71 20.14
N PHE A 125 35.54 26.29 20.40
CA PHE A 125 35.02 27.43 19.65
C PHE A 125 34.56 28.55 20.58
N ARG A 126 34.69 29.78 20.11
CA ARG A 126 34.03 30.95 20.71
C ARG A 126 32.85 31.39 19.86
N LEU A 127 31.70 31.56 20.51
CA LEU A 127 30.50 32.14 19.90
C LEU A 127 30.54 33.65 20.08
N VAL A 128 30.70 34.39 18.98
CA VAL A 128 30.88 35.84 19.01
C VAL A 128 29.71 36.55 18.32
N THR A 129 29.10 37.51 19.01
CA THR A 129 27.99 38.29 18.46
C THR A 129 28.45 39.29 17.39
N SER A 130 27.50 39.86 16.68
CA SER A 130 27.74 40.97 15.75
C SER A 130 28.46 42.17 16.40
N GLY A 131 28.24 42.40 17.70
CA GLY A 131 28.89 43.43 18.54
C GLY A 131 30.26 43.07 19.13
N ASP A 132 30.88 41.97 18.68
CA ASP A 132 32.21 41.50 19.10
C ASP A 132 32.33 41.10 20.59
N LYS A 133 31.23 40.62 21.17
CA LYS A 133 31.17 40.04 22.51
C LYS A 133 31.06 38.52 22.44
N ALA A 134 31.67 37.81 23.38
CA ALA A 134 31.64 36.34 23.46
C ALA A 134 30.48 35.86 24.34
N VAL A 135 29.85 34.74 23.96
CA VAL A 135 28.92 34.00 24.82
C VAL A 135 29.72 33.30 25.93
N GLU A 136 29.41 33.60 27.19
CA GLU A 136 30.13 33.10 28.36
C GLU A 136 29.20 32.62 29.48
N VAL A 137 29.74 31.78 30.36
CA VAL A 137 29.13 31.49 31.66
C VAL A 137 29.52 32.58 32.66
N LYS A 138 28.53 33.24 33.25
CA LYS A 138 28.72 34.38 34.16
C LYS A 138 29.66 34.04 35.33
N ASP A 139 30.57 34.96 35.64
CA ASP A 139 31.56 34.88 36.72
C ASP A 139 32.46 33.63 36.64
N ALA A 140 32.57 33.01 35.44
CA ALA A 140 33.25 31.73 35.21
C ALA A 140 32.77 30.61 36.15
N SER A 141 31.50 30.67 36.59
CA SER A 141 30.93 29.70 37.51
C SER A 141 30.92 28.29 36.92
N THR A 142 31.15 27.29 37.75
CA THR A 142 31.05 25.87 37.39
C THR A 142 29.76 25.22 37.90
N ASP A 143 28.86 25.98 38.52
CA ASP A 143 27.63 25.45 39.13
C ASP A 143 26.56 25.17 38.07
N ALA A 144 25.75 24.13 38.31
CA ALA A 144 24.56 23.88 37.49
C ALA A 144 23.51 24.98 37.75
N GLY A 145 22.92 25.50 36.68
CA GLY A 145 22.02 26.65 36.70
C GLY A 145 22.73 28.00 36.65
N ALA A 146 24.06 28.04 36.47
CA ALA A 146 24.75 29.30 36.24
C ALA A 146 24.33 29.91 34.90
N ASN A 147 24.17 31.23 34.93
CA ASN A 147 23.60 31.98 33.82
C ASN A 147 24.56 32.10 32.63
N VAL A 148 24.03 32.02 31.41
CA VAL A 148 24.78 32.28 30.17
C VAL A 148 24.48 33.68 29.66
N GLN A 149 25.52 34.45 29.38
CA GLN A 149 25.43 35.87 29.00
C GLN A 149 26.45 36.19 27.91
N THR A 150 26.49 37.45 27.46
CA THR A 150 27.58 37.95 26.60
C THR A 150 28.52 38.89 27.35
N TRP A 151 29.82 38.85 27.05
CA TRP A 151 30.83 39.70 27.68
C TRP A 151 32.00 40.02 26.75
N GLU A 152 32.86 40.97 27.15
CA GLU A 152 34.10 41.30 26.43
C GLU A 152 35.00 40.06 26.30
N GLN A 153 35.57 39.87 25.10
CA GLN A 153 36.49 38.77 24.85
C GLN A 153 37.73 38.91 25.75
N ASN A 154 37.97 37.93 26.62
CA ASN A 154 39.07 37.95 27.60
C ASN A 154 39.98 36.71 27.53
N GLY A 155 39.63 35.74 26.68
CA GLY A 155 40.45 34.54 26.45
C GLY A 155 40.42 33.52 27.60
N ILE A 156 39.40 33.58 28.46
CA ILE A 156 39.19 32.62 29.55
C ILE A 156 38.25 31.50 29.05
N ASN A 157 38.53 30.26 29.45
CA ASN A 157 37.79 29.05 29.05
C ASN A 157 36.27 29.10 29.35
N CYS A 158 35.78 30.03 30.17
CA CYS A 158 34.34 30.23 30.36
C CYS A 158 33.64 30.81 29.12
N GLN A 159 34.42 31.31 28.14
CA GLN A 159 33.97 31.82 26.83
C GLN A 159 34.15 30.80 25.70
N ASP A 160 34.74 29.64 26.00
CA ASP A 160 35.08 28.61 25.00
C ASP A 160 34.16 27.39 25.16
N TRP A 161 33.71 26.85 24.02
CA TRP A 161 32.67 25.83 23.93
C TRP A 161 33.10 24.69 22.99
N GLU A 162 32.79 23.46 23.39
CA GLU A 162 32.98 22.26 22.60
C GLU A 162 31.65 21.84 21.98
N PHE A 163 31.65 21.65 20.66
CA PHE A 163 30.48 21.23 19.90
C PHE A 163 30.56 19.71 19.75
N ILE A 164 29.73 18.99 20.51
CA ILE A 164 29.71 17.52 20.53
C ILE A 164 28.52 17.08 19.67
N PRO A 165 28.75 16.44 18.51
CA PRO A 165 27.67 16.01 17.63
C PRO A 165 26.70 15.06 18.34
N VAL A 166 25.40 15.24 18.09
CA VAL A 166 24.34 14.39 18.63
C VAL A 166 23.62 13.68 17.49
N SER A 167 23.49 12.36 17.60
CA SER A 167 22.56 11.58 16.78
C SER A 167 21.25 11.38 17.55
N LEU A 168 20.18 12.07 17.16
CA LEU A 168 18.81 11.73 17.57
C LEU A 168 18.10 11.03 16.41
N ALA A 169 17.25 10.06 16.75
CA ALA A 169 16.45 9.30 15.79
C ALA A 169 15.51 10.22 14.99
N SER A 170 15.88 10.48 13.75
CA SER A 170 15.01 10.82 12.62
C SER A 170 15.82 10.53 11.36
N GLY A 171 15.22 9.84 10.39
CA GLY A 171 15.89 9.49 9.13
C GLY A 171 16.60 10.69 8.52
N ASP A 172 17.86 10.51 8.12
CA ASP A 172 18.62 11.50 7.38
C ASP A 172 19.70 10.82 6.51
N GLU A 173 19.66 11.10 5.22
CA GLU A 173 20.27 10.36 4.10
C GLU A 173 21.79 10.57 3.91
N THR A 174 22.55 10.94 4.96
CA THR A 174 23.95 11.41 4.78
C THR A 174 25.02 10.67 5.58
N LYS A 175 24.73 9.49 6.14
CA LYS A 175 25.63 8.81 7.07
C LYS A 175 26.89 8.13 6.51
N CYS A 176 27.03 7.91 5.20
CA CYS A 176 28.26 7.32 4.67
C CYS A 176 29.03 8.31 3.79
N ILE A 177 30.02 8.96 4.39
CA ILE A 177 31.06 9.65 3.64
C ILE A 177 32.07 8.58 3.23
N ALA A 178 32.29 8.38 1.93
CA ALA A 178 33.41 7.55 1.44
C ALA A 178 34.66 7.95 2.24
N MET A 179 35.44 6.97 2.75
CA MET A 179 36.71 7.24 3.42
C MET A 179 37.41 8.31 2.61
N SER A 180 37.61 9.49 3.20
CA SER A 180 37.99 10.72 2.50
C SER A 180 38.95 10.35 1.40
N ALA A 181 38.51 10.48 0.13
CA ALA A 181 39.18 9.91 -1.04
C ALA A 181 40.69 9.93 -0.78
N PRO A 182 41.36 8.79 -0.56
CA PRO A 182 42.80 8.83 -0.46
C PRO A 182 43.24 9.47 -1.77
N ASP A 183 43.87 10.64 -1.66
CA ASP A 183 44.36 11.42 -2.78
C ASP A 183 45.15 10.45 -3.66
N TYR A 184 44.52 9.91 -4.70
CA TYR A 184 45.26 9.13 -5.66
C TYR A 184 46.14 10.10 -6.38
N ILE A 185 47.42 9.94 -6.09
CA ILE A 185 48.47 10.66 -6.72
C ILE A 185 48.93 9.75 -7.87
N PRO A 186 48.73 10.12 -9.15
CA PRO A 186 49.18 9.30 -10.26
C PRO A 186 50.68 9.03 -10.12
N GLY A 187 51.06 7.76 -10.02
CA GLY A 187 52.44 7.32 -9.78
C GLY A 187 52.76 6.91 -8.34
N ASP A 188 51.83 7.07 -7.40
CA ASP A 188 51.89 6.47 -6.05
C ASP A 188 51.25 5.07 -6.10
N LEU A 189 52.09 4.03 -6.13
CA LEU A 189 51.66 2.64 -6.36
C LEU A 189 51.55 1.85 -5.06
N ASN A 190 52.02 2.39 -3.94
CA ASN A 190 51.89 1.78 -2.63
C ASN A 190 50.83 2.48 -1.75
N GLY A 191 50.28 3.62 -2.20
CA GLY A 191 49.19 4.34 -1.56
C GLY A 191 49.61 5.08 -0.29
N ASP A 192 50.90 5.41 -0.14
CA ASP A 192 51.43 6.08 1.05
C ASP A 192 51.36 7.62 1.00
N GLY A 193 50.89 8.16 -0.12
CA GLY A 193 50.73 9.58 -0.38
C GLY A 193 51.99 10.26 -0.93
N VAL A 194 53.05 9.52 -1.27
CA VAL A 194 54.34 10.06 -1.72
C VAL A 194 54.89 9.26 -2.91
N ILE A 195 55.04 9.90 -4.08
CA ILE A 195 55.71 9.28 -5.23
C ILE A 195 57.22 9.24 -5.00
N ASP A 196 57.78 8.05 -4.80
CA ASP A 196 59.20 7.85 -4.59
C ASP A 196 59.80 6.66 -5.37
N VAL A 197 61.00 6.23 -4.98
CA VAL A 197 61.73 5.15 -5.65
C VAL A 197 61.13 3.76 -5.43
N PHE A 198 60.30 3.57 -4.41
CA PHE A 198 59.58 2.34 -4.13
C PHE A 198 58.42 2.16 -5.12
N ASP A 199 57.72 3.22 -5.49
CA ASP A 199 56.71 3.19 -6.55
C ASP A 199 57.34 2.86 -7.89
N LEU A 200 58.50 3.45 -8.20
CA LEU A 200 59.23 3.08 -9.42
C LEU A 200 59.62 1.59 -9.46
N ALA A 201 59.85 0.96 -8.32
CA ALA A 201 60.12 -0.47 -8.24
C ALA A 201 58.86 -1.32 -8.46
N LEU A 202 57.71 -0.88 -7.91
CA LEU A 202 56.41 -1.52 -8.11
C LEU A 202 55.95 -1.41 -9.56
N GLY A 203 56.07 -0.22 -10.17
CA GLY A 203 55.72 0.02 -11.57
C GLY A 203 56.56 -0.84 -12.51
N LYS A 204 57.87 -0.98 -12.26
CA LYS A 204 58.73 -1.91 -13.02
C LYS A 204 58.22 -3.34 -12.96
N ARG A 205 57.82 -3.82 -11.78
CA ARG A 205 57.30 -5.19 -11.61
C ARG A 205 55.98 -5.37 -12.38
N ALA A 206 55.07 -4.40 -12.31
CA ALA A 206 53.77 -4.47 -12.98
C ALA A 206 53.89 -4.40 -14.51
N VAL A 207 54.75 -3.53 -15.06
CA VAL A 207 55.05 -3.49 -16.51
C VAL A 207 55.72 -4.79 -16.98
N LEU A 208 56.61 -5.38 -16.17
CA LEU A 208 57.19 -6.71 -16.44
C LEU A 208 56.15 -7.85 -16.40
N ALA A 209 55.07 -7.69 -15.65
CA ALA A 209 53.99 -8.67 -15.50
C ALA A 209 52.79 -8.43 -16.45
N ALA A 210 52.83 -7.37 -17.27
CA ALA A 210 51.73 -6.94 -18.14
C ALA A 210 50.40 -6.73 -17.38
N GLN A 211 50.46 -6.21 -16.15
CA GLN A 211 49.26 -5.83 -15.40
C GLN A 211 48.76 -4.46 -15.87
N ASP A 212 47.49 -4.39 -16.26
CA ASP A 212 46.82 -3.12 -16.56
C ASP A 212 46.43 -2.45 -15.24
N ASN A 213 47.18 -1.41 -14.86
CA ASN A 213 46.95 -0.64 -13.65
C ASN A 213 46.90 0.85 -14.00
N PRO A 214 45.74 1.51 -13.87
CA PRO A 214 45.57 2.93 -14.19
C PRO A 214 46.54 3.88 -13.46
N ALA A 215 47.14 3.46 -12.34
CA ALA A 215 48.14 4.24 -11.58
C ALA A 215 49.52 4.28 -12.23
N ILE A 216 49.74 3.40 -13.20
CA ILE A 216 50.97 3.29 -13.96
C ILE A 216 50.88 4.05 -15.29
N ASP A 217 49.70 4.24 -15.88
CA ASP A 217 49.53 5.04 -17.10
C ASP A 217 49.64 6.54 -16.77
N LEU A 218 50.87 7.05 -16.80
CA LEU A 218 51.22 8.41 -16.38
C LEU A 218 51.17 9.41 -17.53
N ASN A 219 50.95 8.91 -18.75
CA ASN A 219 50.96 9.69 -19.97
C ASN A 219 49.59 9.75 -20.69
N ALA A 220 48.63 8.93 -20.24
CA ALA A 220 47.26 8.82 -20.72
C ALA A 220 47.13 8.31 -22.17
N ASP A 221 47.99 7.38 -22.59
CA ASP A 221 47.92 6.73 -23.91
C ASP A 221 47.21 5.36 -23.89
N ASN A 222 46.63 4.97 -22.75
CA ASN A 222 45.96 3.70 -22.51
C ASN A 222 46.88 2.47 -22.59
N ALA A 223 48.20 2.63 -22.42
CA ALA A 223 49.14 1.53 -22.35
C ALA A 223 50.06 1.65 -21.13
N CYS A 224 49.96 0.70 -20.19
CA CYS A 224 50.90 0.62 -19.06
C CYS A 224 52.25 0.05 -19.51
N ASP A 225 53.20 0.90 -19.90
CA ASP A 225 54.44 0.44 -20.51
C ASP A 225 55.72 1.16 -20.06
N VAL A 226 56.82 0.93 -20.79
CA VAL A 226 58.13 1.52 -20.46
C VAL A 226 58.17 3.04 -20.58
N VAL A 227 57.25 3.64 -21.35
CA VAL A 227 57.10 5.09 -21.52
C VAL A 227 56.63 5.73 -20.22
N ASP A 228 55.76 5.08 -19.46
CA ASP A 228 55.31 5.58 -18.16
C ASP A 228 56.38 5.49 -17.09
N LEU A 229 57.16 4.41 -17.09
CA LEU A 229 58.30 4.28 -16.18
C LEU A 229 59.35 5.36 -16.44
N VAL A 230 59.49 5.81 -17.70
CA VAL A 230 60.35 6.95 -18.06
C VAL A 230 59.76 8.26 -17.54
N ALA A 231 58.44 8.45 -17.60
CA ALA A 231 57.76 9.61 -17.02
C ALA A 231 57.96 9.67 -15.49
N MET A 232 57.76 8.56 -14.79
CA MET A 232 57.97 8.44 -13.35
C MET A 232 59.44 8.68 -12.95
N THR A 233 60.38 8.07 -13.67
CA THR A 233 61.83 8.28 -13.43
C THR A 233 62.23 9.75 -13.62
N LYS A 234 61.64 10.44 -14.61
CA LYS A 234 61.93 11.84 -14.89
C LYS A 234 61.37 12.78 -13.83
N PHE A 235 60.16 12.49 -13.33
CA PHE A 235 59.56 13.19 -12.19
C PHE A 235 60.47 13.08 -10.95
N LEU A 236 60.86 11.85 -10.58
CA LEU A 236 61.73 11.58 -9.43
C LEU A 236 63.12 12.23 -9.54
N HIS A 237 63.64 12.38 -10.75
CA HIS A 237 64.99 12.92 -10.97
C HIS A 237 65.04 14.45 -11.04
N THR A 238 63.96 15.12 -11.46
CA THR A 238 64.01 16.56 -11.80
C THR A 238 62.94 17.41 -11.13
N GLY A 239 61.89 16.80 -10.55
CA GLY A 239 60.76 17.52 -9.98
C GLY A 239 59.93 18.31 -11.00
N VAL A 240 60.13 18.09 -12.31
CA VAL A 240 59.43 18.81 -13.39
C VAL A 240 58.80 17.83 -14.37
N GLY A 241 57.47 17.84 -14.43
CA GLY A 241 56.62 17.04 -15.31
C GLY A 241 55.27 16.79 -14.64
N GLY A 242 54.16 17.12 -15.29
CA GLY A 242 52.83 16.76 -14.79
C GLY A 242 52.40 15.41 -15.38
N PHE A 243 51.83 14.55 -14.55
CA PHE A 243 51.15 13.33 -15.03
C PHE A 243 49.79 13.68 -15.62
N LYS A 244 49.36 12.89 -16.60
CA LYS A 244 48.01 12.99 -17.16
C LYS A 244 47.25 11.72 -16.86
N MET A 245 46.02 11.86 -16.42
CA MET A 245 45.12 10.75 -16.13
C MET A 245 44.40 10.29 -17.39
N ARG A 246 44.17 8.98 -17.48
CA ARG A 246 43.27 8.36 -18.45
C ARG A 246 41.87 8.97 -18.34
N GLU A 247 41.34 9.51 -19.43
CA GLU A 247 39.96 10.01 -19.45
C GLU A 247 38.97 8.85 -19.32
N GLY A 248 38.01 8.94 -18.39
CA GLY A 248 36.85 8.05 -18.30
C GLY A 248 36.92 6.90 -17.28
N VAL A 249 38.01 6.76 -16.51
CA VAL A 249 38.10 5.79 -15.41
C VAL A 249 37.93 6.52 -14.07
N GLY A 250 36.82 6.30 -13.37
CA GLY A 250 36.63 6.79 -12.00
C GLY A 250 37.48 6.04 -10.98
N MET A 251 37.98 6.75 -9.97
CA MET A 251 38.67 6.21 -8.79
C MET A 251 37.82 5.18 -8.02
N PRO A 252 38.39 4.04 -7.54
CA PRO A 252 37.70 3.19 -6.58
C PRO A 252 37.35 3.99 -5.31
N ARG A 253 36.10 3.92 -4.88
CA ARG A 253 35.64 4.60 -3.66
C ARG A 253 35.42 3.57 -2.57
N ILE A 254 36.12 3.74 -1.45
CA ILE A 254 36.12 2.81 -0.31
C ILE A 254 35.26 3.40 0.81
N TYR A 255 34.40 2.56 1.38
CA TYR A 255 33.51 2.86 2.50
C TYR A 255 33.81 1.86 3.62
N ALA A 256 34.09 2.31 4.84
CA ALA A 256 34.27 1.40 5.95
C ALA A 256 32.90 0.86 6.41
N ALA A 257 32.80 -0.44 6.68
CA ALA A 257 31.54 -1.05 7.08
C ALA A 257 30.99 -0.48 8.40
N ILE A 258 31.89 -0.02 9.28
CA ILE A 258 31.57 0.61 10.56
C ILE A 258 30.92 2.00 10.43
N ASP A 259 31.04 2.63 9.26
CA ASP A 259 30.40 3.91 8.96
C ASP A 259 28.97 3.71 8.43
N GLY A 260 28.54 2.46 8.25
CA GLY A 260 27.16 2.10 7.90
C GLY A 260 26.22 2.16 9.10
N ASP A 261 24.93 2.35 8.83
CA ASP A 261 23.87 2.12 9.80
C ASP A 261 23.61 0.64 9.92
N TYR A 262 23.63 0.06 11.12
CA TYR A 262 23.41 -1.37 11.29
C TYR A 262 22.40 -1.64 12.41
N GLU A 263 21.45 -2.53 12.15
CA GLU A 263 20.65 -3.15 13.20
C GLU A 263 21.21 -4.50 13.59
N LYS A 264 21.20 -4.79 14.91
CA LYS A 264 21.62 -6.10 15.43
C LYS A 264 23.06 -6.46 15.02
N GLY A 265 23.98 -5.54 15.27
CA GLY A 265 25.41 -5.71 15.06
C GLY A 265 26.22 -4.88 16.05
N PHE A 266 27.54 -5.06 16.05
CA PHE A 266 28.46 -4.29 16.87
C PHE A 266 29.85 -4.21 16.22
N VAL A 267 30.57 -3.16 16.56
CA VAL A 267 31.92 -2.87 16.03
C VAL A 267 32.97 -3.58 16.86
N GLU A 268 33.90 -4.26 16.19
CA GLU A 268 34.95 -5.07 16.80
C GLU A 268 36.33 -4.81 16.19
N SER A 269 37.37 -5.25 16.89
CA SER A 269 38.77 -5.11 16.47
C SER A 269 39.67 -6.23 17.01
N ASP A 270 39.07 -7.34 17.45
CA ASP A 270 39.76 -8.45 18.10
C ASP A 270 40.31 -9.50 17.11
N HIS A 271 39.88 -9.47 15.84
CA HIS A 271 40.52 -10.21 14.74
C HIS A 271 41.45 -9.31 13.92
N PRO A 272 42.74 -9.65 13.73
CA PRO A 272 43.65 -8.86 12.89
C PRO A 272 43.35 -9.01 11.39
N GLY A 273 43.83 -8.07 10.56
CA GLY A 273 43.82 -8.18 9.10
C GLY A 273 42.76 -7.36 8.37
N PHE A 274 41.87 -6.67 9.09
CA PHE A 274 41.00 -5.63 8.54
C PHE A 274 41.80 -4.35 8.20
N THR A 275 41.25 -3.52 7.32
CA THR A 275 41.91 -2.36 6.70
C THR A 275 41.39 -1.02 7.20
N SER A 276 40.18 -0.98 7.75
CA SER A 276 39.61 0.16 8.45
C SER A 276 40.11 0.26 9.90
N SER A 277 39.53 1.13 10.74
CA SER A 277 39.90 1.21 12.17
C SER A 277 39.35 0.07 13.03
N SER A 278 38.33 -0.63 12.52
CA SER A 278 37.59 -1.71 13.17
C SER A 278 36.62 -2.31 12.15
N TYR A 279 36.15 -3.55 12.32
CA TYR A 279 35.16 -4.15 11.41
C TYR A 279 33.79 -4.26 12.07
N LEU A 280 32.77 -4.54 11.26
CA LEU A 280 31.41 -4.77 11.70
C LEU A 280 31.12 -6.27 11.81
N ASN A 281 30.63 -6.69 12.99
CA ASN A 281 30.13 -8.03 13.25
C ASN A 281 28.61 -7.98 13.46
N LEU A 282 27.84 -8.68 12.62
CA LEU A 282 26.39 -8.77 12.72
C LEU A 282 25.98 -9.95 13.61
N TYR A 283 24.85 -9.84 14.30
CA TYR A 283 24.31 -10.91 15.13
C TYR A 283 24.08 -12.18 14.31
N ASN A 284 24.29 -13.33 14.96
CA ASN A 284 24.02 -14.65 14.41
C ASN A 284 22.50 -14.91 14.35
N GLU A 285 21.81 -14.24 13.44
CA GLU A 285 20.41 -14.45 13.14
C GLU A 285 20.08 -14.03 11.69
N VAL A 286 18.95 -14.53 11.19
CA VAL A 286 18.38 -14.04 9.92
C VAL A 286 17.84 -12.64 10.15
N GLY A 287 18.10 -11.70 9.25
CA GLY A 287 17.58 -10.34 9.37
C GLY A 287 18.45 -9.37 10.16
N SER A 288 19.69 -9.71 10.53
CA SER A 288 20.70 -8.73 10.97
C SER A 288 21.28 -8.03 9.74
N ASP A 289 21.55 -6.72 9.82
CA ASP A 289 21.85 -5.91 8.64
C ASP A 289 22.86 -4.78 8.84
N VAL A 290 23.36 -4.28 7.72
CA VAL A 290 24.08 -3.01 7.59
C VAL A 290 23.68 -2.29 6.31
N THR A 291 23.41 -1.00 6.43
CA THR A 291 23.08 -0.06 5.36
C THR A 291 24.21 0.93 5.18
N ILE A 292 24.71 1.05 3.95
CA ILE A 292 25.74 2.01 3.56
C ILE A 292 25.24 2.89 2.41
N ASN A 293 25.59 4.18 2.43
CA ASN A 293 25.33 5.08 1.30
C ASN A 293 26.60 5.21 0.44
N VAL A 294 26.49 4.89 -0.85
CA VAL A 294 27.60 5.02 -1.80
C VAL A 294 27.28 6.03 -2.88
N ASN A 295 28.22 6.92 -3.18
CA ASN A 295 28.05 7.92 -4.22
C ASN A 295 28.61 7.40 -5.56
N ALA A 296 27.77 7.27 -6.58
CA ALA A 296 28.18 6.96 -7.95
C ALA A 296 28.24 8.24 -8.81
N PRO A 297 29.30 8.47 -9.60
CA PRO A 297 29.47 9.72 -10.37
C PRO A 297 28.58 9.82 -11.61
N LYS A 298 28.09 8.70 -12.12
CA LYS A 298 27.29 8.56 -13.35
C LYS A 298 26.43 7.31 -13.23
N ASP A 299 25.38 7.24 -14.01
CA ASP A 299 24.59 6.01 -14.17
C ASP A 299 25.48 4.92 -14.81
N GLY A 300 25.41 3.70 -14.31
CA GLY A 300 26.11 2.58 -14.92
C GLY A 300 26.27 1.35 -14.03
N VAL A 301 26.97 0.35 -14.55
CA VAL A 301 27.37 -0.83 -13.79
C VAL A 301 28.66 -0.53 -13.03
N TYR A 302 28.67 -0.87 -11.75
CA TYR A 302 29.81 -0.74 -10.84
C TYR A 302 30.21 -2.11 -10.31
N ALA A 303 31.52 -2.35 -10.19
CA ALA A 303 32.03 -3.47 -9.40
C ALA A 303 32.01 -3.06 -7.92
N LEU A 304 31.18 -3.73 -7.13
CA LEU A 304 31.10 -3.62 -5.68
C LEU A 304 31.89 -4.77 -5.05
N THR A 305 33.02 -4.45 -4.44
CA THR A 305 33.92 -5.40 -3.79
C THR A 305 33.79 -5.26 -2.27
N ILE A 306 33.47 -6.37 -1.60
CA ILE A 306 33.30 -6.48 -0.16
C ILE A 306 34.51 -7.20 0.42
N HIS A 307 35.22 -6.56 1.33
CA HIS A 307 36.27 -7.19 2.14
C HIS A 307 35.64 -7.79 3.41
N GLN A 308 35.68 -9.12 3.53
CA GLN A 308 34.94 -9.85 4.56
C GLN A 308 35.76 -11.01 5.17
N ALA A 309 35.37 -11.46 6.37
CA ALA A 309 35.88 -12.68 7.00
C ALA A 309 34.73 -13.60 7.42
N ASN A 310 34.82 -14.89 7.10
CA ASN A 310 33.89 -15.93 7.55
C ASN A 310 34.70 -17.14 8.06
N GLY A 311 34.90 -17.20 9.38
CA GLY A 311 35.62 -18.30 10.03
C GLY A 311 34.79 -19.59 10.21
N GLY A 312 33.54 -19.62 9.75
CA GLY A 312 32.69 -20.80 9.75
C GLY A 312 33.05 -21.81 8.65
N THR A 313 32.23 -22.87 8.51
CA THR A 313 32.40 -23.91 7.48
C THR A 313 31.31 -23.91 6.41
N ALA A 314 30.34 -22.99 6.50
CA ALA A 314 29.22 -22.87 5.57
C ALA A 314 29.11 -21.42 5.07
N ASP A 315 28.48 -21.27 3.91
CA ASP A 315 28.19 -19.97 3.29
C ASP A 315 27.29 -19.13 4.21
N ARG A 316 27.68 -17.88 4.45
CA ARG A 316 26.93 -16.90 5.23
C ARG A 316 26.37 -15.83 4.31
N GLY A 317 25.49 -16.28 3.43
CA GLY A 317 24.94 -15.44 2.37
C GLY A 317 24.17 -14.24 2.90
N VAL A 318 24.25 -13.15 2.14
CA VAL A 318 23.46 -11.93 2.37
C VAL A 318 22.72 -11.55 1.10
N TRP A 319 21.53 -10.96 1.25
CA TRP A 319 20.99 -10.18 0.16
C TRP A 319 21.62 -8.78 0.16
N LEU A 320 21.62 -8.11 -0.99
CA LEU A 320 22.02 -6.72 -1.16
C LEU A 320 20.87 -5.99 -1.87
N ASP A 321 20.22 -5.12 -1.14
CA ASP A 321 19.21 -4.20 -1.64
C ASP A 321 19.87 -2.85 -2.01
N ILE A 322 19.42 -2.23 -3.10
CA ILE A 322 19.89 -0.93 -3.56
C ILE A 322 18.67 -0.04 -3.76
N SER A 323 18.56 1.04 -2.99
CA SER A 323 17.42 1.96 -3.08
C SER A 323 17.17 2.41 -4.52
N GLY A 324 15.92 2.21 -4.98
CA GLY A 324 15.48 2.49 -6.36
C GLY A 324 15.71 1.35 -7.37
N ALA A 325 16.25 0.19 -6.96
CA ALA A 325 16.34 -1.01 -7.81
C ALA A 325 15.15 -1.95 -7.59
N LEU A 326 14.60 -2.51 -8.69
CA LEU A 326 13.44 -3.41 -8.69
C LEU A 326 13.77 -4.86 -8.23
N GLY A 327 14.76 -5.04 -7.34
CA GLY A 327 15.21 -6.34 -6.84
C GLY A 327 16.57 -6.30 -6.14
N TYR A 328 16.95 -7.41 -5.51
CA TYR A 328 18.18 -7.55 -4.73
C TYR A 328 19.21 -8.44 -5.42
N TYR A 329 20.49 -8.21 -5.11
CA TYR A 329 21.58 -9.10 -5.46
C TYR A 329 21.85 -10.10 -4.33
N THR A 330 22.44 -11.26 -4.62
CA THR A 330 22.88 -12.20 -3.56
C THR A 330 24.40 -12.28 -3.53
N LEU A 331 24.93 -12.24 -2.31
CA LEU A 331 26.33 -12.53 -2.00
C LEU A 331 26.40 -13.86 -1.26
N THR A 332 27.44 -14.62 -1.52
CA THR A 332 27.62 -15.98 -1.01
C THR A 332 28.11 -15.95 0.44
N GLY A 333 29.00 -15.02 0.79
CA GLY A 333 29.63 -15.00 2.11
C GLY A 333 30.44 -16.28 2.37
N ALA A 334 31.24 -16.70 1.39
CA ALA A 334 31.93 -17.99 1.42
C ALA A 334 32.94 -18.09 2.59
N PRO A 335 33.18 -19.28 3.16
CA PRO A 335 34.18 -19.48 4.22
C PRO A 335 35.59 -19.00 3.83
N THR A 336 36.19 -18.14 4.66
CA THR A 336 37.59 -17.69 4.53
C THR A 336 38.56 -18.59 5.30
N GLY A 337 38.04 -19.52 6.10
CA GLY A 337 38.78 -20.54 6.84
C GLY A 337 39.25 -20.11 8.23
N SER A 338 39.23 -18.81 8.55
CA SER A 338 39.47 -18.25 9.89
C SER A 338 38.89 -16.84 9.96
N TRP A 339 38.47 -16.39 11.15
CA TRP A 339 38.05 -15.00 11.39
C TRP A 339 39.21 -13.99 11.30
N ASP A 340 40.46 -14.46 11.39
CA ASP A 340 41.68 -13.66 11.16
C ASP A 340 42.07 -13.58 9.67
N THR A 341 41.37 -14.32 8.80
CA THR A 341 41.64 -14.37 7.36
C THR A 341 40.52 -13.64 6.62
N TRP A 342 40.90 -12.54 5.98
CA TRP A 342 40.00 -11.71 5.20
C TRP A 342 40.13 -12.02 3.70
N ALA A 343 39.03 -11.93 2.98
CA ALA A 343 38.96 -12.16 1.54
C ALA A 343 37.99 -11.17 0.89
N GLU A 344 38.15 -10.96 -0.42
CA GLU A 344 37.27 -10.11 -1.21
C GLU A 344 36.22 -10.95 -1.94
N GLU A 345 34.97 -10.50 -1.91
CA GLU A 345 33.89 -10.98 -2.78
C GLU A 345 33.42 -9.80 -3.64
N THR A 346 33.25 -9.98 -4.95
CA THR A 346 32.87 -8.90 -5.87
C THR A 346 31.57 -9.23 -6.59
N ILE A 347 30.68 -8.25 -6.66
CA ILE A 347 29.42 -8.31 -7.40
C ILE A 347 29.26 -7.08 -8.30
N TYR A 348 28.59 -7.23 -9.43
CA TYR A 348 28.41 -6.15 -10.40
C TYR A 348 26.99 -5.58 -10.28
N VAL A 349 26.85 -4.34 -9.85
CA VAL A 349 25.56 -3.72 -9.50
C VAL A 349 25.29 -2.49 -10.36
N ASN A 350 24.02 -2.25 -10.69
CA ASN A 350 23.60 -0.99 -11.30
C ASN A 350 23.46 0.10 -10.24
N LEU A 351 24.12 1.24 -10.44
CA LEU A 351 23.98 2.43 -9.60
C LEU A 351 23.56 3.62 -10.45
N THR A 352 22.76 4.51 -9.86
CA THR A 352 22.37 5.80 -10.46
C THR A 352 23.33 6.90 -10.04
N ALA A 353 23.51 7.93 -10.85
CA ALA A 353 24.35 9.07 -10.52
C ALA A 353 23.85 9.77 -9.25
N GLY A 354 24.74 9.94 -8.27
CA GLY A 354 24.41 10.46 -6.94
C GLY A 354 24.54 9.39 -5.85
N ILE A 355 23.91 9.65 -4.71
CA ILE A 355 23.94 8.75 -3.56
C ILE A 355 22.98 7.57 -3.82
N ASN A 356 23.48 6.35 -3.64
CA ASN A 356 22.72 5.11 -3.67
C ASN A 356 22.82 4.46 -2.28
N THR A 357 21.69 4.05 -1.72
CA THR A 357 21.65 3.37 -0.42
C THR A 357 21.71 1.86 -0.64
N LEU A 358 22.69 1.19 -0.04
CA LEU A 358 22.95 -0.25 -0.16
C LEU A 358 22.72 -0.93 1.19
N THR A 359 21.75 -1.84 1.27
CA THR A 359 21.43 -2.58 2.50
C THR A 359 21.80 -4.05 2.35
N PHE A 360 22.67 -4.54 3.24
CA PHE A 360 23.10 -5.94 3.30
C PHE A 360 22.42 -6.61 4.49
N THR A 361 21.72 -7.72 4.29
CA THR A 361 21.05 -8.45 5.38
C THR A 361 21.34 -9.93 5.33
N SER A 362 21.58 -10.51 6.50
CA SER A 362 21.83 -11.93 6.71
C SER A 362 20.66 -12.82 6.27
N LEU A 363 20.96 -13.81 5.42
CA LEU A 363 20.02 -14.86 5.00
C LEU A 363 20.12 -16.13 5.87
N THR A 364 21.02 -16.16 6.86
CA THR A 364 21.33 -17.38 7.61
C THR A 364 21.10 -17.21 9.10
N ALA A 365 20.67 -18.28 9.77
CA ALA A 365 20.52 -18.29 11.23
C ALA A 365 21.85 -18.11 11.97
N ASP A 366 22.98 -18.28 11.26
CA ASP A 366 24.32 -18.04 11.79
C ASP A 366 24.80 -16.61 11.53
N GLY A 367 23.98 -15.71 10.99
CA GLY A 367 24.38 -14.33 10.67
C GLY A 367 25.14 -14.21 9.34
N ALA A 368 25.61 -13.00 9.06
CA ALA A 368 26.49 -12.69 7.92
C ALA A 368 27.97 -12.98 8.24
N SER A 369 28.84 -12.80 7.24
CA SER A 369 30.28 -12.63 7.45
C SER A 369 30.58 -11.34 8.23
N ASN A 370 31.79 -11.21 8.79
CA ASN A 370 32.27 -9.92 9.29
C ASN A 370 32.61 -9.03 8.09
N PHE A 371 32.18 -7.76 8.11
CA PHE A 371 32.43 -6.79 7.05
C PHE A 371 33.45 -5.75 7.47
N ASP A 372 34.48 -5.52 6.64
CA ASP A 372 35.51 -4.50 6.88
C ASP A 372 35.29 -3.26 5.99
N THR A 373 35.32 -3.44 4.67
CA THR A 373 35.15 -2.34 3.71
C THR A 373 34.33 -2.74 2.49
N PHE A 374 33.61 -1.76 1.93
CA PHE A 374 32.92 -1.85 0.65
C PHE A 374 33.59 -0.91 -0.34
N THR A 375 33.94 -1.40 -1.53
CA THR A 375 34.60 -0.62 -2.58
C THR A 375 33.77 -0.62 -3.85
N ILE A 376 33.47 0.55 -4.42
CA ILE A 376 32.85 0.65 -5.75
C ILE A 376 33.86 1.15 -6.79
N SER A 377 33.85 0.56 -7.99
CA SER A 377 34.67 0.99 -9.13
C SER A 377 33.92 0.87 -10.45
N ASP A 378 34.22 1.78 -11.40
CA ASP A 378 33.66 1.71 -12.77
C ASP A 378 34.04 0.37 -13.43
N THR A 379 33.13 -0.25 -14.17
CA THR A 379 33.40 -1.52 -14.89
C THR A 379 32.63 -1.59 -16.21
N ASP A 380 33.18 -2.37 -17.16
CA ASP A 380 32.50 -2.74 -18.42
C ASP A 380 31.80 -4.11 -18.31
N HIS A 381 31.77 -4.73 -17.12
CA HIS A 381 31.04 -5.98 -16.88
C HIS A 381 29.53 -5.77 -16.96
N ALA A 382 28.80 -6.80 -17.41
CA ALA A 382 27.36 -6.83 -17.27
C ALA A 382 26.97 -6.94 -15.78
N ALA A 383 25.87 -6.30 -15.39
CA ALA A 383 25.33 -6.41 -14.04
C ALA A 383 25.02 -7.88 -13.69
N SER A 384 25.24 -8.23 -12.43
CA SER A 384 24.87 -9.52 -11.87
C SER A 384 23.34 -9.70 -11.90
N PRO A 385 22.83 -10.94 -11.97
CA PRO A 385 21.40 -11.19 -11.93
C PRO A 385 20.79 -10.67 -10.62
N ILE A 386 19.71 -9.90 -10.73
CA ILE A 386 18.88 -9.48 -9.60
C ILE A 386 17.75 -10.49 -9.36
N THR A 387 17.35 -10.64 -8.11
CA THR A 387 16.15 -11.37 -7.69
C THR A 387 15.08 -10.34 -7.30
N PRO A 388 13.86 -10.34 -7.88
CA PRO A 388 12.83 -9.32 -7.57
C PRO A 388 12.33 -9.39 -6.11
N TYR A 389 12.18 -8.25 -5.41
CA TYR A 389 11.67 -8.14 -4.02
C TYR A 389 11.30 -6.70 -3.60
N ASP A 390 10.32 -6.51 -2.70
CA ASP A 390 9.87 -5.22 -2.10
C ASP A 390 10.21 -5.25 -0.59
N PRO A 391 11.03 -4.31 -0.08
CA PRO A 391 11.54 -4.34 1.29
C PRO A 391 10.55 -3.89 2.37
N ILE A 392 9.35 -3.39 2.04
CA ILE A 392 8.51 -2.74 3.06
C ILE A 392 7.73 -3.73 3.94
N LYS A 393 7.49 -4.99 3.52
CA LYS A 393 6.60 -5.90 4.31
C LYS A 393 6.89 -7.40 4.29
N GLY A 394 8.05 -7.88 3.85
CA GLY A 394 8.30 -9.34 3.90
C GLY A 394 7.58 -10.13 2.79
N VAL A 395 7.16 -9.48 1.71
CA VAL A 395 6.38 -10.08 0.62
C VAL A 395 7.19 -10.09 -0.67
N PRO A 396 7.25 -11.18 -1.45
CA PRO A 396 8.00 -11.21 -2.70
C PRO A 396 7.33 -10.36 -3.81
N VAL A 397 8.12 -9.62 -4.60
CA VAL A 397 7.61 -8.81 -5.72
C VAL A 397 7.31 -9.68 -6.93
N ARG A 398 6.09 -9.52 -7.42
CA ARG A 398 5.60 -10.05 -8.69
C ARG A 398 6.22 -9.27 -9.84
N LEU A 399 6.77 -9.96 -10.84
CA LEU A 399 7.05 -9.33 -12.13
C LEU A 399 5.71 -9.09 -12.83
N ASN A 400 5.11 -7.93 -12.57
CA ASN A 400 3.82 -7.54 -13.11
C ASN A 400 3.89 -7.40 -14.64
N LYS A 401 2.89 -7.93 -15.35
CA LYS A 401 2.74 -7.74 -16.80
C LYS A 401 2.37 -6.30 -17.18
N ASN A 402 1.70 -5.58 -16.29
CA ASN A 402 1.10 -4.26 -16.55
C ASN A 402 1.93 -3.13 -15.92
N VAL A 403 1.96 -1.98 -16.57
CA VAL A 403 2.66 -0.77 -16.11
C VAL A 403 1.77 -0.03 -15.09
N TRP A 404 2.37 0.50 -14.02
CA TRP A 404 1.64 1.30 -13.03
C TRP A 404 0.93 2.50 -13.68
N GLY A 405 -0.33 2.74 -13.29
CA GLY A 405 -1.17 3.80 -13.85
C GLY A 405 -1.80 3.48 -15.22
N GLU A 406 -1.57 2.27 -15.78
CA GLU A 406 -2.31 1.76 -16.93
C GLU A 406 -3.46 0.85 -16.47
N GLY A 407 -4.70 1.29 -16.68
CA GLY A 407 -5.92 0.55 -16.33
C GLY A 407 -6.48 0.90 -14.96
N TYR A 408 -7.26 -0.02 -14.39
CA TYR A 408 -7.88 0.16 -13.07
C TYR A 408 -6.91 -0.21 -11.94
N GLN A 409 -6.84 0.62 -10.89
CA GLN A 409 -6.20 0.27 -9.62
C GLN A 409 -6.92 -0.94 -9.03
N MET A 410 -6.24 -2.03 -8.73
CA MET A 410 -6.80 -3.18 -8.01
C MET A 410 -5.95 -3.49 -6.78
N GLU A 411 -6.48 -4.30 -5.87
CA GLU A 411 -5.77 -4.67 -4.65
C GLU A 411 -4.57 -5.57 -4.99
N TYR A 412 -3.45 -5.36 -4.30
CA TYR A 412 -2.43 -6.38 -4.22
C TYR A 412 -3.03 -7.62 -3.54
N LEU A 413 -2.89 -8.79 -4.17
CA LEU A 413 -3.35 -10.06 -3.58
C LEU A 413 -2.19 -11.04 -3.45
N ASN A 414 -2.09 -11.70 -2.29
CA ASN A 414 -1.19 -12.83 -2.16
C ASN A 414 -1.73 -14.04 -2.94
N ARG A 415 -0.99 -15.16 -2.98
CA ARG A 415 -1.41 -16.34 -3.74
C ARG A 415 -2.70 -17.00 -3.24
N GLY A 416 -3.14 -16.68 -2.04
CA GLY A 416 -4.36 -17.23 -1.46
C GLY A 416 -4.38 -18.76 -1.51
N LEU A 417 -3.25 -19.41 -1.28
CA LEU A 417 -3.19 -20.87 -1.34
C LEU A 417 -4.13 -21.44 -0.28
N VAL A 418 -5.05 -22.31 -0.69
CA VAL A 418 -5.98 -23.01 0.19
C VAL A 418 -5.64 -24.49 0.19
N ALA A 419 -5.78 -25.12 1.36
CA ALA A 419 -5.84 -26.57 1.48
C ALA A 419 -7.17 -26.97 2.12
N ALA A 420 -8.11 -27.45 1.29
CA ALA A 420 -9.47 -27.79 1.68
C ALA A 420 -9.65 -29.30 1.90
N ASN A 421 -10.14 -29.68 3.07
CA ASN A 421 -10.36 -31.08 3.43
C ASN A 421 -11.60 -31.65 2.72
N ALA A 422 -11.38 -32.44 1.67
CA ALA A 422 -12.43 -33.13 0.91
C ALA A 422 -12.88 -34.46 1.55
N GLY A 423 -12.30 -34.85 2.69
CA GLY A 423 -12.56 -36.11 3.41
C GLY A 423 -11.77 -37.32 2.91
N ASN A 424 -11.39 -37.33 1.63
CA ASN A 424 -10.56 -38.37 1.00
C ASN A 424 -9.21 -37.83 0.45
N GLY A 425 -8.82 -36.63 0.88
CA GLY A 425 -7.63 -35.91 0.46
C GLY A 425 -7.76 -34.42 0.71
N MET A 426 -6.76 -33.64 0.30
CA MET A 426 -6.78 -32.18 0.35
C MET A 426 -6.90 -31.62 -1.06
N GLN A 427 -7.95 -30.84 -1.31
CA GLN A 427 -8.06 -30.03 -2.52
C GLN A 427 -7.24 -28.75 -2.31
N LEU A 428 -6.20 -28.56 -3.11
CA LEU A 428 -5.39 -27.35 -3.12
C LEU A 428 -5.88 -26.43 -4.24
N THR A 429 -6.04 -25.14 -3.95
CA THR A 429 -6.42 -24.10 -4.92
C THR A 429 -5.66 -22.82 -4.61
N TRP A 430 -5.40 -21.98 -5.62
CA TRP A 430 -4.70 -20.69 -5.46
C TRP A 430 -5.04 -19.72 -6.58
N ARG A 431 -4.71 -18.45 -6.38
CA ARG A 431 -5.06 -17.39 -7.32
C ARG A 431 -4.11 -17.37 -8.51
N ILE A 432 -4.68 -17.25 -9.71
CA ILE A 432 -3.99 -16.71 -10.89
C ILE A 432 -4.34 -15.23 -10.91
N LEU A 433 -3.36 -14.33 -10.80
CA LEU A 433 -3.64 -12.90 -10.79
C LEU A 433 -3.59 -12.33 -12.19
N ALA A 434 -4.40 -11.29 -12.44
CA ALA A 434 -4.34 -10.54 -13.69
C ALA A 434 -2.98 -9.85 -13.92
N THR A 435 -2.19 -9.68 -12.85
CA THR A 435 -0.83 -9.13 -12.91
C THR A 435 0.25 -10.18 -13.20
N ASP A 436 -0.08 -11.48 -13.18
CA ASP A 436 0.87 -12.55 -13.49
C ASP A 436 1.35 -12.46 -14.94
N ALA A 437 2.66 -12.69 -15.15
CA ALA A 437 3.21 -12.83 -16.49
C ALA A 437 2.67 -14.08 -17.20
N ASP A 438 2.54 -14.06 -18.53
CA ASP A 438 1.94 -15.15 -19.33
C ASP A 438 2.65 -16.52 -19.15
N ASN A 439 3.93 -16.52 -18.78
CA ASN A 439 4.73 -17.71 -18.53
C ASN A 439 4.87 -18.05 -17.03
N THR A 440 3.94 -17.55 -16.19
CA THR A 440 3.89 -17.85 -14.76
C THR A 440 3.55 -19.32 -14.53
N SER A 441 4.33 -20.00 -13.70
CA SER A 441 4.17 -21.41 -13.33
C SER A 441 4.36 -21.59 -11.83
N PHE A 442 3.97 -22.75 -11.29
CA PHE A 442 3.96 -22.95 -9.84
C PHE A 442 4.60 -24.27 -9.42
N LYS A 443 5.16 -24.30 -8.22
CA LYS A 443 5.60 -25.53 -7.55
C LYS A 443 4.93 -25.63 -6.18
N LEU A 444 4.18 -26.70 -5.99
CA LEU A 444 3.53 -27.03 -4.73
C LEU A 444 4.44 -27.93 -3.90
N TYR A 445 4.53 -27.63 -2.61
CA TYR A 445 5.27 -28.41 -1.64
C TYR A 445 4.34 -28.91 -0.54
N LYS A 446 4.62 -30.10 -0.04
CA LYS A 446 3.99 -30.71 1.13
C LYS A 446 5.07 -31.02 2.16
N ASN A 447 4.94 -30.46 3.36
CA ASN A 447 5.89 -30.63 4.46
C ASN A 447 7.35 -30.36 4.02
N GLY A 448 7.55 -29.33 3.19
CA GLY A 448 8.85 -28.94 2.64
C GLY A 448 9.37 -29.80 1.47
N THR A 449 8.64 -30.82 1.03
CA THR A 449 9.01 -31.66 -0.12
C THR A 449 8.19 -31.29 -1.34
N LEU A 450 8.81 -31.21 -2.52
CA LEU A 450 8.11 -30.94 -3.77
C LEU A 450 7.02 -32.01 -4.00
N LEU A 451 5.78 -31.56 -4.09
CA LEU A 451 4.60 -32.37 -4.35
C LEU A 451 4.29 -32.40 -5.85
N LYS A 452 4.24 -31.23 -6.48
CA LYS A 452 3.81 -31.10 -7.87
C LYS A 452 4.35 -29.81 -8.51
N GLU A 453 4.80 -29.90 -9.75
CA GLU A 453 5.00 -28.74 -10.63
C GLU A 453 3.76 -28.54 -11.50
N ILE A 454 3.33 -27.28 -11.62
CA ILE A 454 2.17 -26.83 -12.38
C ILE A 454 2.68 -25.92 -13.49
N ALA A 455 2.39 -26.28 -14.73
CA ALA A 455 2.85 -25.53 -15.89
C ALA A 455 2.07 -24.21 -16.07
N ALA A 456 2.67 -23.26 -16.80
CA ALA A 456 1.98 -22.05 -17.20
C ALA A 456 0.72 -22.36 -18.03
N GLY A 457 -0.36 -21.60 -17.77
CA GLY A 457 -1.68 -21.81 -18.38
C GLY A 457 -2.45 -23.02 -17.88
N ALA A 458 -1.96 -23.76 -16.86
CA ALA A 458 -2.74 -24.82 -16.23
C ALA A 458 -3.70 -24.25 -15.17
N ALA A 459 -4.80 -24.96 -14.91
CA ALA A 459 -5.74 -24.61 -13.84
C ALA A 459 -5.04 -24.55 -12.48
N SER A 460 -5.42 -23.58 -11.64
CA SER A 460 -4.78 -23.30 -10.36
C SER A 460 -5.30 -24.17 -9.21
N ASN A 461 -5.31 -25.48 -9.44
CA ASN A 461 -5.66 -26.44 -8.40
C ASN A 461 -4.85 -27.75 -8.49
N TYR A 462 -4.86 -28.49 -7.40
CA TYR A 462 -4.29 -29.84 -7.33
C TYR A 462 -4.95 -30.66 -6.21
N PHE A 463 -5.34 -31.90 -6.49
CA PHE A 463 -5.89 -32.79 -5.48
C PHE A 463 -4.82 -33.73 -4.91
N ASP A 464 -4.41 -33.52 -3.64
CA ASP A 464 -3.55 -34.45 -2.91
C ASP A 464 -4.39 -35.53 -2.22
N GLN A 465 -4.50 -36.69 -2.86
CA GLN A 465 -5.22 -37.85 -2.32
C GLN A 465 -4.64 -38.36 -0.99
N GLY A 466 -3.34 -38.15 -0.73
CA GLY A 466 -2.68 -38.55 0.52
C GLY A 466 -2.63 -37.44 1.57
N GLY A 467 -3.25 -36.30 1.30
CA GLY A 467 -3.25 -35.11 2.13
C GLY A 467 -4.13 -35.25 3.38
N THR A 468 -3.70 -34.60 4.45
CA THR A 468 -4.44 -34.48 5.71
C THR A 468 -4.47 -33.02 6.18
N PRO A 469 -5.42 -32.62 7.04
CA PRO A 469 -5.45 -31.27 7.63
C PRO A 469 -4.21 -30.90 8.46
N SER A 470 -3.38 -31.86 8.86
CA SER A 470 -2.12 -31.62 9.58
C SER A 470 -0.93 -31.34 8.67
N ASP A 471 -1.06 -31.61 7.37
CA ASP A 471 0.01 -31.35 6.40
C ASP A 471 0.15 -29.86 6.14
N LYS A 472 1.40 -29.41 5.97
CA LYS A 472 1.71 -28.03 5.60
C LYS A 472 1.95 -27.95 4.11
N TYR A 473 1.18 -27.11 3.42
CA TYR A 473 1.36 -26.84 2.00
C TYR A 473 1.93 -25.45 1.80
N THR A 474 2.83 -25.33 0.83
CA THR A 474 3.33 -24.05 0.35
C THR A 474 3.38 -24.05 -1.18
N ILE A 475 3.35 -22.86 -1.77
CA ILE A 475 3.49 -22.65 -3.21
C ILE A 475 4.65 -21.69 -3.48
N ASP A 476 5.46 -22.04 -4.47
CA ASP A 476 6.45 -21.17 -5.08
C ASP A 476 5.94 -20.75 -6.46
N THR A 477 6.06 -19.47 -6.79
CA THR A 477 5.70 -18.88 -8.08
C THR A 477 6.97 -18.68 -8.91
N TYR A 478 6.90 -19.00 -10.20
CA TYR A 478 8.00 -18.86 -11.15
C TYR A 478 7.57 -18.10 -12.39
N VAL A 479 8.41 -17.18 -12.87
CA VAL A 479 8.31 -16.55 -14.19
C VAL A 479 9.46 -17.09 -15.04
N GLY A 480 9.14 -17.95 -16.00
CA GLY A 480 10.15 -18.74 -16.71
C GLY A 480 10.91 -19.65 -15.75
N THR A 481 12.22 -19.46 -15.61
CA THR A 481 13.07 -20.24 -14.69
C THR A 481 13.30 -19.55 -13.34
N THR A 482 12.87 -18.30 -13.19
CA THR A 482 13.13 -17.49 -12.00
C THR A 482 12.00 -17.66 -11.01
N CYS A 483 12.31 -18.05 -9.77
CA CYS A 483 11.35 -18.04 -8.67
C CYS A 483 11.14 -16.59 -8.23
N THR A 484 9.93 -16.06 -8.39
CA THR A 484 9.57 -14.68 -8.04
C THR A 484 8.90 -14.60 -6.68
N GLU A 485 8.23 -15.66 -6.24
CA GLU A 485 7.67 -15.77 -4.89
C GLU A 485 7.95 -17.16 -4.34
N LYS A 486 8.32 -17.24 -3.07
CA LYS A 486 8.73 -18.49 -2.44
C LYS A 486 8.00 -18.75 -1.14
N GLY A 487 7.52 -19.98 -0.98
CA GLY A 487 7.04 -20.50 0.29
C GLY A 487 5.72 -19.92 0.76
N ALA A 488 4.88 -19.38 -0.13
CA ALA A 488 3.57 -18.85 0.25
C ALA A 488 2.72 -19.97 0.86
N ALA A 489 2.31 -19.80 2.12
CA ALA A 489 1.70 -20.85 2.92
C ALA A 489 0.20 -21.01 2.63
N ALA A 490 -0.29 -22.24 2.77
CA ALA A 490 -1.71 -22.53 2.60
C ALA A 490 -2.53 -22.15 3.84
N TYR A 491 -3.70 -21.56 3.60
CA TYR A 491 -4.80 -21.47 4.56
C TYR A 491 -5.53 -22.81 4.60
N VAL A 492 -5.55 -23.43 5.78
CA VAL A 492 -6.07 -24.79 5.92
C VAL A 492 -7.56 -24.75 6.29
N PHE A 493 -8.40 -25.11 5.33
CA PHE A 493 -9.82 -25.38 5.54
C PHE A 493 -9.96 -26.83 6.01
N GLY A 494 -9.60 -27.05 7.27
CA GLY A 494 -9.38 -28.39 7.83
C GLY A 494 -10.66 -29.18 8.12
N THR A 495 -11.82 -28.53 8.17
CA THR A 495 -13.09 -29.19 8.50
C THR A 495 -13.91 -29.44 7.25
N GLN A 496 -14.20 -30.71 6.97
CA GLN A 496 -15.05 -31.09 5.84
C GLN A 496 -16.51 -30.64 6.08
N ASN A 497 -17.15 -30.10 5.05
CA ASN A 497 -18.59 -29.92 5.02
C ASN A 497 -19.26 -31.25 4.62
N SER A 498 -20.19 -31.74 5.44
CA SER A 498 -20.90 -33.01 5.17
C SER A 498 -22.01 -32.86 4.12
N GLY A 499 -22.44 -31.63 3.84
CA GLY A 499 -23.45 -31.29 2.85
C GLY A 499 -22.95 -31.33 1.41
N GLN A 500 -22.61 -32.53 0.94
CA GLN A 500 -22.18 -32.88 -0.43
C GLN A 500 -20.75 -32.50 -0.81
N SER A 501 -20.33 -31.24 -0.63
CA SER A 501 -18.99 -30.76 -0.98
C SER A 501 -18.56 -29.59 -0.11
N GLY A 502 -17.29 -29.21 -0.21
CA GLY A 502 -16.71 -28.06 0.46
C GLY A 502 -15.99 -28.40 1.77
N ALA A 503 -15.18 -27.45 2.20
CA ALA A 503 -14.55 -27.45 3.51
C ALA A 503 -14.68 -26.04 4.12
N TYR A 504 -14.48 -25.92 5.43
CA TYR A 504 -14.69 -24.66 6.11
C TYR A 504 -13.70 -24.36 7.23
N ILE A 505 -13.61 -23.07 7.53
CA ILE A 505 -13.08 -22.50 8.76
C ILE A 505 -14.17 -21.71 9.47
N ASP A 506 -14.02 -21.54 10.78
CA ASP A 506 -14.92 -20.73 11.60
C ASP A 506 -14.18 -19.50 12.11
N ILE A 507 -14.83 -18.34 12.05
CA ILE A 507 -14.40 -17.11 12.71
C ILE A 507 -15.28 -16.93 13.95
N ASN A 508 -14.65 -16.95 15.12
CA ASN A 508 -15.35 -16.67 16.37
C ASN A 508 -15.51 -15.15 16.52
N THR A 509 -16.76 -14.70 16.38
CA THR A 509 -17.09 -13.28 16.46
C THR A 509 -17.42 -12.87 17.90
N HIS A 510 -17.27 -11.58 18.19
CA HIS A 510 -17.54 -11.00 19.51
C HIS A 510 -18.93 -10.38 19.57
N ARG A 511 -19.96 -11.21 19.74
CA ARG A 511 -21.36 -10.77 19.77
C ARG A 511 -21.58 -9.56 20.70
N PRO A 512 -22.14 -8.43 20.20
CA PRO A 512 -22.49 -7.29 21.03
C PRO A 512 -23.49 -7.67 22.13
N ALA A 513 -23.42 -6.97 23.26
CA ALA A 513 -24.35 -7.16 24.35
C ALA A 513 -25.78 -6.73 23.95
N ASP A 514 -26.78 -7.44 24.49
CA ASP A 514 -28.19 -7.08 24.33
C ASP A 514 -28.43 -5.63 24.80
N GLN A 515 -29.29 -4.90 24.09
CA GLN A 515 -29.63 -3.52 24.42
C GLN A 515 -31.10 -3.38 24.81
N THR A 516 -31.39 -2.42 25.69
CA THR A 516 -32.76 -2.01 26.04
C THR A 516 -33.07 -0.65 25.43
N MET A 517 -34.18 -0.58 24.72
CA MET A 517 -34.66 0.61 24.02
C MET A 517 -35.36 1.58 24.98
N PRO A 518 -35.56 2.85 24.59
CA PRO A 518 -36.28 3.83 25.42
C PRO A 518 -37.71 3.43 25.81
N ASP A 519 -38.37 2.58 25.02
CA ASP A 519 -39.70 2.05 25.31
C ASP A 519 -39.71 0.80 26.21
N GLY A 520 -38.53 0.35 26.66
CA GLY A 520 -38.34 -0.84 27.49
C GLY A 520 -38.28 -2.15 26.72
N SER A 521 -38.43 -2.15 25.39
CA SER A 521 -38.15 -3.32 24.57
C SER A 521 -36.66 -3.67 24.56
N THR A 522 -36.33 -4.93 24.30
CA THR A 522 -34.94 -5.41 24.27
C THR A 522 -34.60 -6.01 22.92
N CYS A 523 -33.35 -5.88 22.48
CA CYS A 523 -32.84 -6.54 21.28
C CYS A 523 -31.56 -7.33 21.55
N SER A 524 -31.35 -8.33 20.69
CA SER A 524 -30.19 -9.22 20.65
C SER A 524 -29.53 -9.12 19.28
N TYR A 525 -28.26 -9.48 19.16
CA TYR A 525 -27.51 -9.34 17.89
C TYR A 525 -27.24 -10.66 17.16
N THR A 526 -27.26 -10.58 15.82
CA THR A 526 -26.78 -11.62 14.88
C THR A 526 -25.87 -10.99 13.83
N GLU A 527 -24.84 -11.72 13.40
CA GLU A 527 -24.01 -11.38 12.25
C GLU A 527 -24.90 -11.28 10.99
N ASN A 528 -24.69 -10.25 10.17
CA ASN A 528 -25.52 -9.99 9.00
C ASN A 528 -24.64 -9.85 7.73
N ASP A 529 -24.96 -8.91 6.85
CA ASP A 529 -24.21 -8.62 5.63
C ASP A 529 -22.74 -8.36 5.96
N CYS A 530 -21.87 -8.90 5.12
CA CYS A 530 -20.43 -8.76 5.20
C CYS A 530 -19.88 -8.02 3.98
N SER A 531 -18.65 -7.52 4.09
CA SER A 531 -17.83 -7.02 2.98
C SER A 531 -16.37 -7.41 3.24
N VAL A 532 -15.47 -7.10 2.30
CA VAL A 532 -14.06 -7.48 2.36
C VAL A 532 -13.16 -6.36 1.89
N GLY A 533 -11.96 -6.31 2.46
CA GLY A 533 -10.88 -5.40 2.08
C GLY A 533 -9.60 -5.80 2.81
N ASP A 534 -8.46 -5.64 2.17
CA ASP A 534 -7.14 -5.84 2.77
C ASP A 534 -6.77 -4.58 3.56
N ILE A 535 -6.76 -4.63 4.89
CA ILE A 535 -6.62 -3.42 5.72
C ILE A 535 -5.17 -3.07 6.06
N ASP A 536 -4.24 -4.01 5.88
CA ASP A 536 -2.83 -3.81 6.23
C ASP A 536 -1.86 -3.97 5.04
N GLY A 537 -2.38 -4.36 3.88
CA GLY A 537 -1.68 -4.45 2.60
C GLY A 537 -0.78 -5.67 2.54
N ASP A 538 -1.22 -6.80 3.09
CA ASP A 538 -0.51 -8.09 3.08
C ASP A 538 -1.00 -9.05 1.97
N GLY A 539 -2.01 -8.63 1.22
CA GLY A 539 -2.64 -9.36 0.14
C GLY A 539 -3.70 -10.39 0.56
N GLN A 540 -4.10 -10.38 1.83
CA GLN A 540 -5.22 -11.13 2.37
C GLN A 540 -6.37 -10.19 2.74
N TYR A 541 -7.59 -10.62 2.41
CA TYR A 541 -8.80 -9.92 2.83
C TYR A 541 -9.13 -10.15 4.30
N GLU A 542 -9.47 -9.07 4.99
CA GLU A 542 -10.26 -9.10 6.22
C GLU A 542 -11.77 -9.12 5.91
N ILE A 543 -12.55 -9.61 6.87
CA ILE A 543 -14.00 -9.64 6.81
C ILE A 543 -14.58 -8.52 7.65
N PHE A 544 -15.34 -7.64 7.01
CA PHE A 544 -16.15 -6.61 7.66
C PHE A 544 -17.54 -7.18 7.92
N VAL A 545 -18.02 -7.09 9.16
CA VAL A 545 -19.25 -7.75 9.61
C VAL A 545 -20.21 -6.73 10.20
N LYS A 546 -21.35 -6.52 9.53
CA LYS A 546 -22.46 -5.75 10.10
C LYS A 546 -23.22 -6.62 11.11
N TRP A 547 -23.44 -6.11 12.31
CA TRP A 547 -24.32 -6.73 13.30
C TRP A 547 -25.72 -6.13 13.22
N ASP A 548 -26.71 -6.98 13.00
CA ASP A 548 -28.11 -6.57 12.97
C ASP A 548 -28.78 -6.86 14.32
N PRO A 549 -29.42 -5.86 14.96
CA PRO A 549 -30.23 -6.08 16.14
C PRO A 549 -31.56 -6.74 15.76
N SER A 550 -32.06 -7.65 16.58
CA SER A 550 -33.30 -8.42 16.34
C SER A 550 -34.58 -7.59 16.23
N ASN A 551 -34.51 -6.29 16.50
CA ASN A 551 -35.59 -5.31 16.34
C ASN A 551 -35.34 -4.31 15.21
N SER A 552 -34.42 -4.60 14.28
CA SER A 552 -34.21 -3.84 13.04
C SER A 552 -35.52 -3.69 12.26
N GLN A 553 -35.67 -2.59 11.51
CA GLN A 553 -36.95 -2.21 10.90
C GLN A 553 -36.80 -1.96 9.40
N ASP A 554 -37.79 -2.40 8.63
CA ASP A 554 -38.04 -1.78 7.33
C ASP A 554 -38.54 -0.33 7.53
N ASN A 555 -38.27 0.54 6.57
CA ASN A 555 -38.65 1.95 6.59
C ASN A 555 -40.15 2.20 6.72
N SER A 556 -40.99 1.25 6.29
CA SER A 556 -42.45 1.34 6.47
C SER A 556 -42.91 1.14 7.92
N LYS A 557 -42.02 0.67 8.81
CA LYS A 557 -42.35 0.31 10.19
C LYS A 557 -41.81 1.33 11.20
N THR A 558 -42.59 1.54 12.25
CA THR A 558 -42.19 2.29 13.46
C THR A 558 -41.56 1.34 14.49
N GLY A 559 -40.72 1.88 15.36
CA GLY A 559 -40.09 1.16 16.46
C GLY A 559 -38.65 1.62 16.65
N TYR A 560 -38.20 1.69 17.91
CA TYR A 560 -36.78 1.86 18.21
C TYR A 560 -35.99 0.64 17.76
N THR A 561 -34.74 0.86 17.35
CA THR A 561 -33.81 -0.20 16.97
C THR A 561 -32.59 -0.15 17.86
N GLY A 562 -31.97 -1.31 18.08
CA GLY A 562 -30.61 -1.38 18.59
C GLY A 562 -29.62 -0.62 17.70
N THR A 563 -28.42 -0.40 18.25
CA THR A 563 -27.26 0.12 17.53
C THR A 563 -26.87 -0.82 16.38
N VAL A 564 -26.47 -0.26 15.23
CA VAL A 564 -25.72 -1.02 14.22
C VAL A 564 -24.24 -1.01 14.59
N PHE A 565 -23.60 -2.19 14.62
CA PHE A 565 -22.15 -2.30 14.77
C PHE A 565 -21.53 -2.82 13.48
N ILE A 566 -20.33 -2.36 13.16
CA ILE A 566 -19.49 -2.93 12.10
C ILE A 566 -18.17 -3.34 12.74
N ASP A 567 -17.84 -4.61 12.61
CA ASP A 567 -16.56 -5.17 13.07
C ASP A 567 -15.66 -5.47 11.87
N CYS A 568 -14.35 -5.52 12.11
CA CYS A 568 -13.38 -6.06 11.17
C CYS A 568 -12.66 -7.26 11.80
N TYR A 569 -12.56 -8.37 11.06
CA TYR A 569 -11.91 -9.62 11.50
C TYR A 569 -10.91 -10.11 10.46
N ARG A 570 -9.74 -10.56 10.93
CA ARG A 570 -8.84 -11.41 10.13
C ARG A 570 -9.39 -12.81 9.98
N LEU A 571 -8.94 -13.54 8.96
CA LEU A 571 -9.36 -14.94 8.72
C LEU A 571 -8.97 -15.89 9.86
N ASP A 572 -7.97 -15.55 10.68
CA ASP A 572 -7.58 -16.31 11.86
C ASP A 572 -8.54 -16.15 13.06
N GLY A 573 -9.54 -15.26 12.94
CA GLY A 573 -10.52 -14.96 13.98
C GLY A 573 -10.17 -13.76 14.85
N THR A 574 -9.03 -13.09 14.61
CA THR A 574 -8.64 -11.88 15.34
C THR A 574 -9.58 -10.74 14.99
N MET A 575 -10.31 -10.25 15.99
CA MET A 575 -11.07 -9.00 15.87
C MET A 575 -10.11 -7.81 15.90
N VAL A 576 -10.12 -6.99 14.85
CA VAL A 576 -9.24 -5.83 14.72
C VAL A 576 -9.85 -4.63 15.46
N TRP A 577 -11.11 -4.31 15.19
CA TRP A 577 -11.84 -3.21 15.84
C TRP A 577 -13.35 -3.35 15.67
N ARG A 578 -14.10 -2.45 16.33
CA ARG A 578 -15.56 -2.26 16.19
C ARG A 578 -15.90 -0.78 16.07
N VAL A 579 -16.69 -0.44 15.05
CA VAL A 579 -17.42 0.82 14.95
C VAL A 579 -18.85 0.63 15.49
N ASP A 580 -19.27 1.53 16.38
CA ASP A 580 -20.64 1.61 16.92
C ASP A 580 -21.31 2.82 16.27
N LEU A 581 -22.27 2.61 15.36
CA LEU A 581 -22.91 3.70 14.62
C LEU A 581 -23.82 4.58 15.51
N GLY A 582 -24.06 4.18 16.74
CA GLY A 582 -24.80 4.95 17.72
C GLY A 582 -26.30 4.98 17.46
N ARG A 583 -27.01 5.66 18.37
CA ARG A 583 -28.48 5.70 18.40
C ARG A 583 -29.12 6.47 17.26
N ASN A 584 -28.36 7.35 16.60
CA ASN A 584 -28.85 8.25 15.56
C ASN A 584 -28.75 7.64 14.16
N ILE A 585 -28.25 6.41 14.05
CA ILE A 585 -28.37 5.56 12.86
C ILE A 585 -29.35 4.43 13.17
N ARG A 586 -30.45 4.37 12.42
CA ARG A 586 -31.49 3.34 12.60
C ARG A 586 -31.05 2.03 11.93
N ALA A 587 -31.36 0.90 12.54
CA ALA A 587 -31.02 -0.41 12.00
C ALA A 587 -32.09 -0.94 11.05
N GLY A 588 -31.64 -1.50 9.93
CA GLY A 588 -32.46 -2.12 8.89
C GLY A 588 -31.74 -2.12 7.55
N ALA A 589 -32.25 -2.93 6.61
CA ALA A 589 -31.65 -3.13 5.30
C ALA A 589 -31.35 -1.81 4.56
N HIS A 590 -32.28 -0.86 4.58
CA HIS A 590 -32.19 0.34 3.74
C HIS A 590 -31.43 1.52 4.38
N TYR A 591 -30.84 1.35 5.57
CA TYR A 591 -30.17 2.44 6.30
C TYR A 591 -28.65 2.46 6.07
N THR A 592 -27.92 1.56 6.72
CA THR A 592 -26.46 1.53 6.66
C THR A 592 -26.02 0.72 5.46
N GLN A 593 -25.55 1.42 4.44
CA GLN A 593 -24.73 0.88 3.35
C GLN A 593 -23.28 1.27 3.66
N TYR A 594 -22.35 0.31 3.64
CA TYR A 594 -20.95 0.55 3.98
C TYR A 594 -20.04 -0.02 2.89
N MET A 595 -19.21 0.85 2.31
CA MET A 595 -18.32 0.48 1.21
C MET A 595 -16.92 0.25 1.75
N VAL A 596 -16.34 -0.91 1.42
CA VAL A 596 -14.97 -1.29 1.82
C VAL A 596 -14.12 -1.41 0.56
N TYR A 597 -13.09 -0.57 0.49
CA TYR A 597 -12.20 -0.46 -0.66
C TYR A 597 -10.97 0.38 -0.31
N ASP A 598 -9.87 0.21 -1.04
CA ASP A 598 -8.71 1.12 -1.01
C ASP A 598 -9.03 2.36 -1.86
N PHE A 599 -9.57 3.41 -1.21
CA PHE A 599 -10.10 4.58 -1.92
C PHE A 599 -9.03 5.61 -2.29
N ASP A 600 -7.90 5.66 -1.59
CA ASP A 600 -6.82 6.61 -1.90
C ASP A 600 -5.58 5.97 -2.52
N GLY A 601 -5.60 4.65 -2.73
CA GLY A 601 -4.59 3.92 -3.48
C GLY A 601 -3.30 3.72 -2.70
N ASP A 602 -3.35 3.59 -1.37
CA ASP A 602 -2.15 3.31 -0.57
C ASP A 602 -1.90 1.81 -0.33
N GLY A 603 -2.68 0.95 -1.00
CA GLY A 603 -2.63 -0.50 -0.87
C GLY A 603 -3.36 -1.02 0.37
N LYS A 604 -4.17 -0.20 1.05
CA LYS A 604 -4.97 -0.60 2.21
C LYS A 604 -6.39 -0.10 2.07
N SER A 605 -7.34 -0.99 2.32
CA SER A 605 -8.76 -0.69 2.29
C SER A 605 -9.19 0.21 3.45
N GLU A 606 -10.05 1.18 3.17
CA GLU A 606 -10.86 1.90 4.14
C GLU A 606 -12.30 1.39 4.17
N MET A 607 -13.07 1.92 5.12
CA MET A 607 -14.53 1.83 5.11
C MET A 607 -15.16 3.22 5.04
N ILE A 608 -16.11 3.42 4.13
CA ILE A 608 -16.94 4.65 4.07
C ILE A 608 -18.39 4.28 4.34
N CYS A 609 -19.06 5.02 5.23
CA CYS A 609 -20.50 4.88 5.42
C CYS A 609 -21.15 6.16 6.00
N LYS A 610 -22.49 6.16 6.01
CA LYS A 610 -23.28 7.19 6.68
C LYS A 610 -23.18 7.06 8.20
N THR A 611 -22.88 8.17 8.87
CA THR A 611 -22.76 8.27 10.33
C THR A 611 -23.58 9.44 10.86
N ALA A 612 -23.62 9.58 12.19
CA ALA A 612 -24.36 10.63 12.85
C ALA A 612 -23.66 11.04 14.17
N ASP A 613 -24.19 12.08 14.80
CA ASP A 613 -23.77 12.47 16.15
C ASP A 613 -23.82 11.26 17.10
N GLY A 614 -22.70 10.95 17.74
CA GLY A 614 -22.57 9.84 18.67
C GLY A 614 -22.21 8.50 18.06
N THR A 615 -21.96 8.41 16.75
CA THR A 615 -21.18 7.30 16.18
C THR A 615 -19.81 7.26 16.85
N LYS A 616 -19.36 6.08 17.25
CA LYS A 616 -18.09 5.84 17.94
C LYS A 616 -17.18 4.97 17.05
N ASP A 617 -16.01 5.50 16.74
CA ASP A 617 -15.02 4.85 15.88
C ASP A 617 -14.29 3.68 16.59
N GLY A 618 -13.46 2.96 15.84
CA GLY A 618 -12.68 1.81 16.32
C GLY A 618 -11.66 2.12 17.41
N LYS A 619 -11.25 3.39 17.56
CA LYS A 619 -10.39 3.86 18.66
C LYS A 619 -11.19 4.41 19.85
N GLY A 620 -12.51 4.48 19.73
CA GLY A 620 -13.42 4.94 20.74
C GLY A 620 -13.69 6.45 20.74
N ASN A 621 -13.29 7.18 19.69
CA ASN A 621 -13.61 8.59 19.50
C ASN A 621 -15.03 8.73 18.95
N TYR A 622 -15.68 9.86 19.24
CA TYR A 622 -17.03 10.13 18.74
C TYR A 622 -17.00 11.04 17.51
N VAL A 623 -17.78 10.67 16.50
CA VAL A 623 -18.18 11.57 15.42
C VAL A 623 -19.30 12.49 15.96
N GLY A 624 -19.10 13.80 15.82
CA GLY A 624 -20.09 14.79 16.26
C GLY A 624 -20.32 14.83 17.77
N ASP A 625 -21.54 15.17 18.20
CA ASP A 625 -21.91 15.33 19.61
C ASP A 625 -22.58 14.07 20.19
N ALA A 626 -21.82 13.27 20.94
CA ALA A 626 -22.29 12.04 21.57
C ALA A 626 -23.46 12.19 22.57
N SER A 627 -23.77 13.42 23.00
CA SER A 627 -24.90 13.68 23.89
C SER A 627 -26.26 13.77 23.17
N LYS A 628 -26.27 13.84 21.83
CA LYS A 628 -27.50 14.04 21.05
C LYS A 628 -28.30 12.76 20.86
N ASP A 629 -29.62 12.92 20.94
CA ASP A 629 -30.59 11.87 20.63
C ASP A 629 -31.68 12.47 19.73
N TYR A 630 -31.63 12.14 18.45
CA TYR A 630 -32.55 12.62 17.43
C TYR A 630 -33.66 11.61 17.12
N ARG A 631 -33.73 10.51 17.87
CA ARG A 631 -34.81 9.54 17.73
C ARG A 631 -36.12 10.16 18.24
N ASN A 632 -37.14 10.13 17.39
CA ASN A 632 -38.49 10.53 17.82
C ASN A 632 -39.23 9.35 18.49
N SER A 633 -40.47 9.59 18.93
CA SER A 633 -41.30 8.57 19.58
C SER A 633 -41.67 7.38 18.70
N ALA A 634 -41.51 7.48 17.37
CA ALA A 634 -41.69 6.39 16.43
C ALA A 634 -40.38 5.60 16.20
N GLY A 635 -39.28 5.96 16.88
CA GLY A 635 -37.97 5.35 16.74
C GLY A 635 -37.26 5.68 15.43
N THR A 636 -37.74 6.67 14.67
CA THR A 636 -37.08 7.17 13.46
C THR A 636 -36.22 8.39 13.77
N VAL A 637 -35.22 8.64 12.92
CA VAL A 637 -34.27 9.77 13.04
C VAL A 637 -34.44 10.66 11.80
N LEU A 638 -35.27 11.70 11.93
CA LEU A 638 -35.67 12.57 10.81
C LEU A 638 -35.25 14.03 11.01
N ASP A 639 -34.43 14.27 12.03
CA ASP A 639 -33.85 15.56 12.39
C ASP A 639 -32.38 15.34 12.81
N GLY A 640 -31.64 16.41 13.01
CA GLY A 640 -30.22 16.38 13.34
C GLY A 640 -29.30 16.27 12.12
N PRO A 641 -28.00 16.54 12.32
CA PRO A 641 -27.00 16.43 11.27
C PRO A 641 -26.80 14.97 10.85
N GLU A 642 -26.43 14.79 9.59
CA GLU A 642 -26.06 13.50 9.00
C GLU A 642 -24.69 13.65 8.40
N TYR A 643 -23.85 12.65 8.57
CA TYR A 643 -22.47 12.70 8.11
C TYR A 643 -22.16 11.52 7.19
N ILE A 644 -21.16 11.69 6.34
CA ILE A 644 -20.43 10.62 5.68
C ILE A 644 -19.04 10.58 6.30
N THR A 645 -18.56 9.40 6.68
CA THR A 645 -17.27 9.25 7.36
C THR A 645 -16.41 8.21 6.66
N LEU A 646 -15.16 8.58 6.45
CA LEU A 646 -14.07 7.70 6.04
C LEU A 646 -13.42 7.15 7.30
N PHE A 647 -13.34 5.83 7.40
CA PHE A 647 -12.72 5.12 8.49
C PHE A 647 -11.47 4.39 8.00
N ASP A 648 -10.38 4.53 8.73
CA ASP A 648 -9.15 3.76 8.55
C ASP A 648 -9.43 2.26 8.67
N GLY A 649 -9.06 1.46 7.67
CA GLY A 649 -9.34 0.02 7.70
C GLY A 649 -8.60 -0.72 8.80
N LEU A 650 -7.36 -0.33 9.14
CA LEU A 650 -6.56 -1.05 10.12
C LEU A 650 -7.03 -0.80 11.56
N THR A 651 -7.56 0.38 11.85
CA THR A 651 -7.88 0.80 13.22
C THR A 651 -9.34 1.16 13.45
N GLY A 652 -10.13 1.28 12.39
CA GLY A 652 -11.51 1.74 12.44
C GLY A 652 -11.65 3.20 12.88
N ALA A 653 -10.55 3.96 12.93
CA ALA A 653 -10.57 5.37 13.36
C ALA A 653 -11.22 6.25 12.29
N ALA A 654 -12.00 7.25 12.70
CA ALA A 654 -12.53 8.24 11.75
C ALA A 654 -11.39 9.14 11.23
N LEU A 655 -11.11 9.07 9.93
CA LEU A 655 -10.05 9.83 9.25
C LEU A 655 -10.57 11.20 8.77
N ASP A 656 -11.77 11.20 8.21
CA ASP A 656 -12.44 12.41 7.77
C ASP A 656 -13.96 12.25 7.84
N THR A 657 -14.64 13.35 8.14
CA THR A 657 -16.09 13.39 8.26
C THR A 657 -16.61 14.63 7.54
N GLN A 658 -17.51 14.42 6.59
CA GLN A 658 -18.20 15.48 5.86
C GLN A 658 -19.71 15.40 6.14
N ASN A 659 -20.46 16.46 5.81
CA ASN A 659 -21.91 16.37 5.81
C ASN A 659 -22.37 15.34 4.77
N TYR A 660 -23.34 14.51 5.12
CA TYR A 660 -23.89 13.52 4.21
C TYR A 660 -24.62 14.24 3.07
N ASP A 661 -24.09 14.07 1.87
CA ASP A 661 -24.83 14.31 0.64
C ASP A 661 -25.06 12.97 -0.06
N PRO A 662 -26.28 12.71 -0.55
CA PRO A 662 -27.40 13.65 -0.69
C PRO A 662 -28.13 14.00 0.64
N SER A 663 -28.21 15.30 0.96
CA SER A 663 -28.78 15.77 2.22
C SER A 663 -30.29 15.54 2.34
N ARG A 664 -30.80 15.41 3.58
CA ARG A 664 -32.23 15.19 3.86
C ARG A 664 -33.08 16.36 3.39
N GLY A 665 -32.59 17.58 3.58
CA GLY A 665 -33.40 18.79 3.48
C GLY A 665 -34.58 18.76 4.46
N ALA A 666 -35.66 19.48 4.14
CA ALA A 666 -36.89 19.43 4.92
C ALA A 666 -37.62 18.10 4.67
N GLN A 667 -37.86 17.31 5.72
CA GLN A 667 -38.68 16.11 5.62
C GLN A 667 -40.12 16.48 5.25
N GLY A 668 -40.67 15.86 4.21
CA GLY A 668 -42.07 16.05 3.85
C GLY A 668 -42.53 15.41 2.54
N LYS A 669 -43.86 15.38 2.37
CA LYS A 669 -44.52 14.81 1.20
C LYS A 669 -44.13 15.48 -0.12
N SER A 670 -43.80 16.77 -0.08
CA SER A 670 -43.37 17.54 -1.25
C SER A 670 -41.86 17.54 -1.50
N THR A 671 -41.08 16.79 -0.71
CA THR A 671 -39.62 16.66 -0.88
C THR A 671 -39.21 15.22 -1.16
N TRP A 672 -39.85 14.26 -0.51
CA TRP A 672 -39.54 12.84 -0.66
C TRP A 672 -40.75 11.95 -0.96
N GLY A 673 -41.96 12.50 -0.97
CA GLY A 673 -43.19 11.74 -1.23
C GLY A 673 -43.91 11.21 0.03
N ASP A 674 -43.33 11.41 1.23
CA ASP A 674 -44.01 11.15 2.51
C ASP A 674 -43.47 12.00 3.68
N ASP A 675 -44.28 12.13 4.74
CA ASP A 675 -43.97 12.93 5.93
C ASP A 675 -43.37 12.11 7.09
N TYR A 676 -43.27 10.78 6.95
CA TYR A 676 -42.91 9.87 8.03
C TYR A 676 -41.53 9.20 7.87
N GLY A 677 -40.79 9.56 6.81
CA GLY A 677 -39.38 9.19 6.67
C GLY A 677 -39.14 7.83 6.02
N ASN A 678 -40.06 7.36 5.17
CA ASN A 678 -39.83 6.11 4.46
C ASN A 678 -38.93 6.33 3.25
N ARG A 679 -39.36 7.16 2.29
CA ARG A 679 -38.64 7.38 1.03
C ARG A 679 -37.34 8.18 1.18
N SER A 680 -37.28 9.08 2.16
CA SER A 680 -36.07 9.85 2.46
C SER A 680 -34.98 9.02 3.12
N GLU A 681 -35.32 7.92 3.79
CA GLU A 681 -34.35 7.08 4.48
C GLU A 681 -34.01 5.81 3.69
N ARG A 682 -34.18 5.85 2.37
CA ARG A 682 -33.78 4.78 1.46
C ARG A 682 -32.40 5.07 0.91
N TYR A 683 -31.39 4.33 1.36
CA TYR A 683 -30.00 4.54 0.97
C TYR A 683 -29.46 3.36 0.17
N THR A 684 -28.62 3.68 -0.80
CA THR A 684 -27.86 2.76 -1.67
C THR A 684 -26.41 3.24 -1.69
N ALA A 685 -25.45 2.38 -2.00
CA ALA A 685 -24.06 2.79 -2.18
C ALA A 685 -23.29 1.83 -3.11
N CYS A 686 -22.35 2.30 -3.91
CA CYS A 686 -21.42 1.42 -4.60
C CYS A 686 -20.01 2.01 -4.63
N VAL A 687 -19.09 1.20 -5.13
CA VAL A 687 -17.78 1.67 -5.59
C VAL A 687 -17.85 1.76 -7.12
N ALA A 688 -17.21 2.76 -7.71
CA ALA A 688 -17.09 2.89 -9.15
C ALA A 688 -15.81 3.62 -9.55
N TYR A 689 -15.20 3.20 -10.64
CA TYR A 689 -14.04 3.87 -11.23
C TYR A 689 -14.47 5.00 -12.16
N LEU A 690 -14.85 6.14 -11.58
CA LEU A 690 -15.45 7.28 -12.29
C LEU A 690 -14.45 8.10 -13.14
N ASP A 691 -13.15 7.90 -12.95
CA ASP A 691 -12.11 8.47 -13.81
C ASP A 691 -11.46 7.41 -14.72
N GLY A 692 -11.87 6.15 -14.58
CA GLY A 692 -11.33 4.99 -15.28
C GLY A 692 -10.06 4.39 -14.67
N GLN A 693 -9.65 4.84 -13.48
CA GLN A 693 -8.40 4.40 -12.85
C GLN A 693 -8.51 4.21 -11.33
N HIS A 694 -9.12 5.14 -10.61
CA HIS A 694 -9.20 5.14 -9.15
C HIS A 694 -10.65 4.93 -8.67
N PRO A 695 -10.83 4.22 -7.55
CA PRO A 695 -12.16 3.95 -7.02
C PRO A 695 -12.74 5.18 -6.32
N SER A 696 -13.95 5.57 -6.71
CA SER A 696 -14.78 6.54 -6.01
C SER A 696 -15.84 5.82 -5.17
N ALA A 697 -16.19 6.38 -4.02
CA ALA A 697 -17.36 5.98 -3.25
C ALA A 697 -18.61 6.71 -3.75
N VAL A 698 -19.69 5.97 -4.02
CA VAL A 698 -20.95 6.52 -4.51
C VAL A 698 -22.06 6.18 -3.53
N PHE A 699 -22.86 7.17 -3.15
CA PHE A 699 -23.92 7.03 -2.16
C PHE A 699 -25.22 7.65 -2.66
N GLY A 700 -26.28 6.84 -2.69
CA GLY A 700 -27.63 7.22 -3.07
C GLY A 700 -28.55 7.56 -1.90
N ARG A 701 -29.59 8.34 -2.20
CA ARG A 701 -30.72 8.59 -1.30
C ARG A 701 -32.03 8.78 -2.08
N GLY A 702 -33.02 7.97 -1.73
CA GLY A 702 -34.34 7.98 -2.37
C GLY A 702 -34.31 7.40 -3.78
N TYR A 703 -35.35 6.64 -4.13
CA TYR A 703 -35.49 6.06 -5.47
C TYR A 703 -36.94 5.90 -5.93
N TYR A 704 -37.90 5.78 -5.00
CA TYR A 704 -39.33 5.70 -5.34
C TYR A 704 -39.91 6.98 -5.96
N THR A 705 -39.27 8.13 -5.73
CA THR A 705 -39.72 9.45 -6.24
C THR A 705 -38.50 10.28 -6.61
N ARG A 706 -38.05 11.19 -5.73
CA ARG A 706 -36.75 11.84 -5.87
C ARG A 706 -35.66 10.78 -5.83
N LEU A 707 -34.80 10.79 -6.84
CA LEU A 707 -33.61 9.96 -6.98
C LEU A 707 -32.40 10.86 -6.85
N THR A 708 -31.51 10.55 -5.93
CA THR A 708 -30.27 11.31 -5.72
C THR A 708 -29.10 10.38 -5.52
N VAL A 709 -27.94 10.76 -6.04
CA VAL A 709 -26.68 9.99 -5.98
C VAL A 709 -25.52 10.98 -5.89
N ALA A 710 -24.60 10.78 -4.96
CA ALA A 710 -23.40 11.61 -4.80
C ALA A 710 -22.15 10.74 -4.88
N ALA A 711 -21.15 11.20 -5.63
CA ALA A 711 -19.84 10.57 -5.70
C ALA A 711 -18.82 11.31 -4.84
N TRP A 712 -17.90 10.56 -4.26
CA TRP A 712 -16.88 11.00 -3.34
C TRP A 712 -15.54 10.37 -3.69
N ASP A 713 -14.52 11.20 -3.80
CA ASP A 713 -13.13 10.78 -4.00
C ASP A 713 -12.38 10.90 -2.67
N VAL A 714 -11.41 10.01 -2.44
CA VAL A 714 -10.49 10.10 -1.31
C VAL A 714 -9.11 10.43 -1.83
N THR A 715 -8.46 11.40 -1.20
CA THR A 715 -7.06 11.74 -1.50
C THR A 715 -6.37 12.12 -0.21
N ASN A 716 -5.23 11.49 0.08
CA ASN A 716 -4.48 11.70 1.33
C ASN A 716 -5.38 11.55 2.56
N LYS A 717 -6.16 10.44 2.62
CA LYS A 717 -7.11 10.16 3.71
C LYS A 717 -8.17 11.26 3.95
N LYS A 718 -8.55 12.03 2.91
CA LYS A 718 -9.58 13.08 2.98
C LYS A 718 -10.68 12.91 1.96
N LEU A 719 -11.92 13.06 2.41
CA LEU A 719 -13.11 12.97 1.55
C LEU A 719 -13.34 14.27 0.79
N SER A 720 -13.60 14.16 -0.50
CA SER A 720 -14.04 15.28 -1.33
C SER A 720 -15.20 14.86 -2.22
N LYS A 721 -16.25 15.68 -2.29
CA LYS A 721 -17.40 15.39 -3.14
C LYS A 721 -17.04 15.68 -4.60
N ARG A 722 -17.16 14.67 -5.46
CA ARG A 722 -16.92 14.76 -6.91
C ARG A 722 -18.11 15.41 -7.62
N TRP A 723 -19.31 14.88 -7.42
CA TRP A 723 -20.55 15.40 -8.00
C TRP A 723 -21.79 14.95 -7.21
N LEU A 724 -22.94 15.57 -7.52
CA LEU A 724 -24.25 15.21 -7.00
C LEU A 724 -25.27 15.22 -8.14
N PHE A 725 -25.89 14.07 -8.39
CA PHE A 725 -27.08 13.93 -9.22
C PHE A 725 -28.34 14.03 -8.34
N ASP A 726 -29.32 14.81 -8.77
CA ASP A 726 -30.56 15.02 -8.01
C ASP A 726 -31.72 15.38 -8.96
N THR A 727 -32.72 14.51 -9.02
CA THR A 727 -33.93 14.78 -9.82
C THR A 727 -34.85 15.82 -9.17
N GLY A 728 -34.63 16.13 -7.88
CA GLY A 728 -35.54 16.87 -7.04
C GLY A 728 -36.87 16.14 -6.83
N PHE A 729 -37.78 16.72 -6.06
CA PHE A 729 -39.17 16.26 -6.05
C PHE A 729 -39.92 16.76 -7.30
N ASN A 730 -39.40 16.42 -8.48
CA ASN A 730 -39.89 16.88 -9.77
C ASN A 730 -40.28 15.69 -10.64
N VAL A 731 -41.57 15.42 -10.69
CA VAL A 731 -42.16 14.31 -11.45
C VAL A 731 -41.87 14.34 -12.97
N SER A 732 -41.46 15.49 -13.51
CA SER A 732 -41.08 15.64 -14.92
C SER A 732 -39.58 15.47 -15.17
N ALA A 733 -38.75 15.35 -14.12
CA ALA A 733 -37.33 15.07 -14.27
C ALA A 733 -37.12 13.62 -14.73
N ALA A 734 -36.22 13.42 -15.68
CA ALA A 734 -35.80 12.08 -16.09
C ALA A 734 -35.05 11.39 -14.93
N GLY A 735 -35.34 10.11 -14.70
CA GLY A 735 -34.83 9.33 -13.56
C GLY A 735 -35.66 9.45 -12.27
N TYR A 736 -36.67 10.33 -12.22
CA TYR A 736 -37.55 10.41 -11.06
C TYR A 736 -38.36 9.12 -10.91
N GLY A 737 -38.21 8.40 -9.79
CA GLY A 737 -38.95 7.17 -9.52
C GLY A 737 -38.38 5.91 -10.18
N ASP A 738 -37.21 6.01 -10.79
CA ASP A 738 -36.59 4.94 -11.59
C ASP A 738 -35.52 4.14 -10.83
N GLY A 739 -35.29 4.43 -9.54
CA GLY A 739 -34.26 3.75 -8.77
C GLY A 739 -34.69 2.37 -8.24
N ASN A 740 -33.73 1.48 -8.03
CA ASN A 740 -33.92 0.19 -7.36
C ASN A 740 -33.53 0.24 -5.89
N HIS A 741 -33.74 -0.87 -5.19
CA HIS A 741 -33.17 -1.09 -3.87
C HIS A 741 -31.63 -1.13 -3.84
N GLN A 742 -30.94 -1.14 -4.99
CA GLN A 742 -29.47 -1.07 -5.07
C GLN A 742 -29.03 -0.10 -6.17
N GLU A 743 -27.76 0.23 -6.12
CA GLU A 743 -26.98 0.78 -7.22
C GLU A 743 -25.67 -0.01 -7.39
N MET A 744 -25.12 -0.04 -8.59
CA MET A 744 -23.89 -0.77 -8.93
C MET A 744 -23.05 0.01 -9.94
N GLY A 745 -21.72 -0.10 -9.85
CA GLY A 745 -20.79 0.40 -10.85
C GLY A 745 -20.60 -0.59 -12.01
N ALA A 746 -20.58 -0.10 -13.25
CA ALA A 746 -20.25 -0.86 -14.46
C ALA A 746 -19.87 0.09 -15.61
N ASP A 747 -18.89 -0.26 -16.44
CA ASP A 747 -18.57 0.46 -17.69
C ASP A 747 -19.59 0.05 -18.74
N VAL A 748 -20.71 0.75 -18.81
CA VAL A 748 -21.83 0.35 -19.68
C VAL A 748 -21.67 0.88 -21.09
N ASP A 749 -20.86 1.92 -21.28
CA ASP A 749 -20.70 2.58 -22.57
C ASP A 749 -19.36 2.30 -23.27
N GLY A 750 -18.42 1.64 -22.60
CA GLY A 750 -17.15 1.16 -23.13
C GLY A 750 -16.10 2.26 -23.29
N ASP A 751 -16.18 3.34 -22.52
CA ASP A 751 -15.18 4.42 -22.52
C ASP A 751 -14.02 4.20 -21.53
N GLY A 752 -14.06 3.12 -20.76
CA GLY A 752 -13.07 2.77 -19.74
C GLY A 752 -13.36 3.39 -18.38
N ARG A 753 -14.52 4.01 -18.16
CA ARG A 753 -15.00 4.51 -16.88
C ARG A 753 -16.28 3.79 -16.50
N GLN A 754 -16.61 3.80 -15.22
CA GLN A 754 -17.81 3.12 -14.74
C GLN A 754 -18.94 4.12 -14.51
N GLU A 755 -20.11 3.79 -15.04
CA GLU A 755 -21.39 4.42 -14.76
C GLU A 755 -22.05 3.82 -13.52
N ILE A 756 -23.06 4.52 -13.00
CA ILE A 756 -23.86 4.08 -11.86
C ILE A 756 -25.23 3.63 -12.35
N VAL A 757 -25.49 2.33 -12.25
CA VAL A 757 -26.76 1.71 -12.58
C VAL A 757 -27.68 1.71 -11.36
N CYS A 758 -28.63 2.64 -11.34
CA CYS A 758 -29.64 2.77 -10.28
C CYS A 758 -30.98 2.17 -10.76
N GLY A 759 -31.05 0.86 -11.03
CA GLY A 759 -32.29 0.25 -11.52
C GLY A 759 -32.64 0.66 -12.96
N SER A 760 -33.74 1.38 -13.17
CA SER A 760 -34.21 1.84 -14.49
C SER A 760 -33.46 3.08 -15.02
N ALA A 761 -32.64 3.73 -14.17
CA ALA A 761 -31.82 4.88 -14.54
C ALA A 761 -30.33 4.54 -14.52
N VAL A 762 -29.56 5.16 -15.42
CA VAL A 762 -28.10 5.07 -15.45
C VAL A 762 -27.51 6.48 -15.41
N ILE A 763 -26.61 6.71 -14.45
CA ILE A 763 -25.90 7.96 -14.26
C ILE A 763 -24.48 7.78 -14.79
N ASP A 764 -24.09 8.69 -15.67
CA ASP A 764 -22.80 8.78 -16.34
C ASP A 764 -21.64 8.98 -15.33
N ASP A 765 -20.41 8.62 -15.70
CA ASP A 765 -19.17 8.81 -14.91
C ASP A 765 -19.02 10.22 -14.30
N ASN A 766 -19.53 11.21 -15.02
CA ASN A 766 -19.50 12.63 -14.72
C ASN A 766 -20.71 13.17 -13.93
N GLY A 767 -21.60 12.29 -13.46
CA GLY A 767 -22.73 12.63 -12.59
C GLY A 767 -23.97 13.17 -13.30
N LYS A 768 -24.03 13.05 -14.63
CA LYS A 768 -25.22 13.37 -15.43
C LYS A 768 -26.02 12.11 -15.69
N LEU A 769 -27.32 12.25 -15.94
CA LEU A 769 -28.10 11.10 -16.40
C LEU A 769 -27.64 10.69 -17.81
N LEU A 770 -27.17 9.46 -17.98
CA LEU A 770 -26.88 8.86 -19.28
C LEU A 770 -28.20 8.54 -19.99
N TYR A 771 -29.06 7.75 -19.34
CA TYR A 771 -30.45 7.55 -19.76
C TYR A 771 -31.34 7.06 -18.61
N THR A 772 -32.65 7.01 -18.87
CA THR A 772 -33.62 6.23 -18.08
C THR A 772 -34.54 5.46 -19.03
N THR A 773 -34.93 4.24 -18.66
CA THR A 773 -35.98 3.49 -19.38
C THR A 773 -37.38 4.03 -19.07
N GLY A 774 -37.54 4.74 -17.95
CA GLY A 774 -38.82 5.24 -17.45
C GLY A 774 -39.78 4.10 -17.13
N ASN A 775 -39.24 2.97 -16.62
CA ASN A 775 -39.97 1.77 -16.20
C ASN A 775 -40.04 1.63 -14.67
N ALA A 776 -39.71 2.70 -13.93
CA ALA A 776 -39.85 2.80 -12.48
C ALA A 776 -39.02 1.76 -11.70
N HIS A 777 -39.50 1.43 -10.50
CA HIS A 777 -38.78 0.70 -9.48
C HIS A 777 -38.77 -0.82 -9.68
N GLY A 778 -37.70 -1.45 -9.20
CA GLY A 778 -37.49 -2.89 -9.15
C GLY A 778 -36.75 -3.37 -7.90
N ASP A 779 -36.86 -4.68 -7.67
CA ASP A 779 -36.39 -5.36 -6.45
C ASP A 779 -35.07 -6.13 -6.64
N ALA A 780 -34.70 -6.42 -7.89
CA ALA A 780 -33.51 -7.15 -8.31
C ALA A 780 -32.97 -6.66 -9.66
N MET A 781 -31.65 -6.67 -9.83
CA MET A 781 -30.97 -6.33 -11.09
C MET A 781 -29.64 -7.09 -11.24
N HIS A 782 -29.29 -7.38 -12.49
CA HIS A 782 -28.08 -8.11 -12.88
C HIS A 782 -27.44 -7.34 -14.05
N ILE A 783 -26.13 -7.13 -14.01
CA ILE A 783 -25.38 -6.35 -14.99
C ILE A 783 -24.16 -7.17 -15.41
N GLY A 784 -24.07 -7.52 -16.69
CA GLY A 784 -22.99 -8.35 -17.19
C GLY A 784 -23.11 -8.56 -18.69
N ASP A 785 -22.12 -9.21 -19.29
CA ASP A 785 -22.20 -9.68 -20.68
C ASP A 785 -23.09 -10.94 -20.72
N PHE A 786 -24.38 -10.75 -20.97
CA PHE A 786 -25.38 -11.83 -20.98
C PHE A 786 -25.70 -12.29 -22.41
N VAL A 787 -25.41 -11.45 -23.39
CA VAL A 787 -25.60 -11.70 -24.81
C VAL A 787 -24.26 -11.46 -25.51
N PRO A 788 -23.34 -12.44 -25.53
CA PRO A 788 -21.98 -12.25 -26.10
C PRO A 788 -21.96 -11.84 -27.58
N SER A 789 -23.07 -12.05 -28.29
CA SER A 789 -23.25 -11.61 -29.69
C SER A 789 -23.68 -10.14 -29.84
N ASN A 790 -24.06 -9.47 -28.76
CA ASN A 790 -24.37 -8.04 -28.67
C ASN A 790 -23.20 -7.33 -27.96
N PRO A 791 -22.37 -6.55 -28.67
CA PRO A 791 -21.20 -5.93 -28.04
C PRO A 791 -21.57 -4.98 -26.91
N GLY A 792 -20.92 -5.15 -25.75
CA GLY A 792 -21.15 -4.38 -24.54
C GLY A 792 -21.83 -5.22 -23.47
N LEU A 793 -22.37 -4.56 -22.44
CA LEU A 793 -23.08 -5.22 -21.35
C LEU A 793 -24.59 -5.18 -21.56
N GLU A 794 -25.30 -6.05 -20.84
CA GLU A 794 -26.74 -6.00 -20.66
C GLU A 794 -27.13 -5.75 -19.20
N ILE A 795 -28.33 -5.19 -19.01
CA ILE A 795 -28.97 -5.06 -17.71
C ILE A 795 -30.27 -5.84 -17.72
N PHE A 796 -30.40 -6.81 -16.82
CA PHE A 796 -31.62 -7.55 -16.57
C PHE A 796 -32.22 -7.18 -15.21
N MET A 797 -33.49 -6.76 -15.18
CA MET A 797 -34.15 -6.37 -13.93
C MET A 797 -35.63 -6.77 -13.89
N CYS A 798 -36.16 -6.84 -12.69
CA CYS A 798 -37.59 -7.01 -12.43
C CYS A 798 -38.26 -5.69 -12.03
N LEU A 799 -39.58 -5.60 -12.19
CA LEU A 799 -40.36 -4.37 -12.01
C LEU A 799 -41.50 -4.60 -11.02
N GLU A 800 -41.58 -3.71 -10.02
CA GLU A 800 -42.58 -3.73 -8.95
C GLU A 800 -43.82 -2.90 -9.29
N ASP A 801 -43.71 -1.92 -10.18
CA ASP A 801 -44.77 -0.96 -10.44
C ASP A 801 -45.60 -1.27 -11.68
N ASP A 802 -46.93 -1.22 -11.53
CA ASP A 802 -47.87 -1.22 -12.65
C ASP A 802 -47.92 0.15 -13.35
N VAL A 803 -47.79 1.20 -12.55
CA VAL A 803 -47.88 2.61 -12.94
C VAL A 803 -46.72 3.33 -12.29
N HIS A 804 -45.87 3.93 -13.12
CA HIS A 804 -44.75 4.73 -12.69
C HIS A 804 -45.23 5.91 -11.83
N PRO A 805 -44.43 6.39 -10.85
CA PRO A 805 -44.72 7.59 -10.05
C PRO A 805 -45.10 8.88 -10.81
N ASN A 806 -44.88 8.95 -12.13
CA ASN A 806 -45.30 10.06 -12.99
C ASN A 806 -46.68 9.86 -13.64
N GLY A 807 -47.36 8.76 -13.34
CA GLY A 807 -48.68 8.38 -13.85
C GLY A 807 -48.66 7.57 -15.14
N LYS A 808 -47.49 7.29 -15.72
CA LYS A 808 -47.37 6.45 -16.93
C LYS A 808 -47.61 4.98 -16.57
N LYS A 809 -48.51 4.32 -17.29
CA LYS A 809 -48.67 2.86 -17.23
C LYS A 809 -47.44 2.19 -17.86
N ILE A 810 -46.80 1.29 -17.11
CA ILE A 810 -45.55 0.60 -17.49
C ILE A 810 -45.70 -0.92 -17.41
N GLY A 811 -46.57 -1.40 -16.51
CA GLY A 811 -46.81 -2.81 -16.24
C GLY A 811 -45.69 -3.48 -15.45
N PHE A 812 -46.04 -4.48 -14.66
CA PHE A 812 -45.08 -5.32 -13.94
C PHE A 812 -44.25 -6.20 -14.90
N GLY A 813 -43.27 -6.93 -14.37
CA GLY A 813 -42.59 -8.02 -15.09
C GLY A 813 -41.07 -7.89 -15.07
N THR A 814 -40.41 -8.31 -16.15
CA THR A 814 -38.95 -8.18 -16.31
C THR A 814 -38.57 -7.51 -17.63
N GLU A 815 -37.35 -6.99 -17.69
CA GLU A 815 -36.73 -6.46 -18.90
C GLU A 815 -35.26 -6.84 -18.99
N LEU A 816 -34.80 -7.14 -20.20
CA LEU A 816 -33.39 -7.16 -20.58
C LEU A 816 -33.16 -5.98 -21.53
N ARG A 817 -32.13 -5.20 -21.28
CA ARG A 817 -31.78 -4.06 -22.14
C ARG A 817 -30.29 -3.99 -22.38
N ASP A 818 -29.95 -3.40 -23.52
CA ASP A 818 -28.60 -2.94 -23.84
C ASP A 818 -28.15 -1.91 -22.80
N ALA A 819 -27.03 -2.16 -22.12
CA ALA A 819 -26.61 -1.37 -20.97
C ALA A 819 -26.26 0.07 -21.35
N LYS A 820 -25.64 0.28 -22.53
CA LYS A 820 -25.25 1.60 -23.05
C LYS A 820 -26.43 2.49 -23.40
N THR A 821 -27.41 1.95 -24.11
CA THR A 821 -28.46 2.75 -24.77
C THR A 821 -29.81 2.68 -24.07
N GLY A 822 -30.02 1.72 -23.17
CA GLY A 822 -31.30 1.45 -22.54
C GLY A 822 -32.34 0.84 -23.48
N LYS A 823 -31.93 0.42 -24.68
CA LYS A 823 -32.83 -0.20 -25.65
C LYS A 823 -33.25 -1.58 -25.15
N ALA A 824 -34.55 -1.77 -24.94
CA ALA A 824 -35.10 -3.07 -24.58
C ALA A 824 -34.78 -4.12 -25.64
N LEU A 825 -34.11 -5.19 -25.22
CA LEU A 825 -33.85 -6.41 -25.98
C LEU A 825 -34.97 -7.42 -25.74
N PHE A 826 -35.47 -7.46 -24.49
CA PHE A 826 -36.58 -8.29 -24.06
C PHE A 826 -37.48 -7.54 -23.08
N ARG A 827 -38.78 -7.85 -23.13
CA ARG A 827 -39.76 -7.39 -22.14
C ARG A 827 -40.82 -8.47 -21.94
N GLN A 828 -40.96 -8.93 -20.69
CA GLN A 828 -42.05 -9.81 -20.30
C GLN A 828 -42.93 -9.10 -19.27
N THR A 829 -44.20 -8.85 -19.62
CA THR A 829 -45.15 -8.22 -18.70
C THR A 829 -45.80 -9.25 -17.77
N ALA A 830 -46.13 -8.84 -16.55
CA ALA A 830 -46.86 -9.66 -15.57
C ALA A 830 -48.12 -8.96 -15.03
N GLU A 831 -48.98 -9.72 -14.34
CA GLU A 831 -50.23 -9.21 -13.74
C GLU A 831 -50.05 -8.61 -12.33
N GLY A 832 -48.88 -8.82 -11.72
CA GLY A 832 -48.53 -8.33 -10.38
C GLY A 832 -47.03 -8.14 -10.22
N ASP A 833 -46.65 -7.52 -9.10
CA ASP A 833 -45.26 -7.24 -8.72
C ASP A 833 -44.34 -8.44 -8.98
N THR A 834 -43.31 -8.22 -9.80
CA THR A 834 -42.25 -9.20 -10.01
C THR A 834 -41.11 -8.91 -9.04
N GLY A 835 -41.27 -9.30 -7.78
CA GLY A 835 -40.28 -8.96 -6.73
C GLY A 835 -38.96 -9.75 -6.76
N ARG A 836 -38.70 -10.58 -7.79
CA ARG A 836 -37.40 -11.24 -8.04
C ARG A 836 -37.19 -11.54 -9.52
N CYS A 837 -35.94 -11.49 -9.93
CA CYS A 837 -35.45 -12.09 -11.16
C CYS A 837 -34.02 -12.60 -10.96
N LEU A 838 -33.50 -13.37 -11.92
CA LEU A 838 -32.13 -13.88 -11.92
C LEU A 838 -31.64 -13.98 -13.36
N CYS A 839 -30.39 -13.58 -13.61
CA CYS A 839 -29.74 -13.73 -14.91
C CYS A 839 -28.28 -14.09 -14.77
N ASP A 840 -27.87 -15.20 -15.37
CA ASP A 840 -26.47 -15.64 -15.53
C ASP A 840 -26.43 -16.85 -16.49
N ASN A 841 -25.24 -17.30 -16.88
CA ASN A 841 -25.05 -18.54 -17.63
C ASN A 841 -25.20 -19.76 -16.71
N LEU A 842 -26.38 -20.39 -16.71
CA LEU A 842 -26.71 -21.53 -15.85
C LEU A 842 -26.60 -22.87 -16.60
N ILE A 843 -26.71 -22.84 -17.93
CA ILE A 843 -26.87 -24.02 -18.79
C ILE A 843 -25.86 -23.99 -19.94
N ALA A 844 -25.01 -25.01 -20.00
CA ALA A 844 -24.00 -25.14 -21.03
C ALA A 844 -24.61 -25.30 -22.44
N GLY A 845 -23.95 -24.69 -23.43
CA GLY A 845 -24.27 -24.88 -24.85
C GLY A 845 -25.29 -23.89 -25.43
N ASN A 846 -25.73 -22.90 -24.66
CA ASN A 846 -26.59 -21.82 -25.14
C ASN A 846 -25.78 -20.65 -25.73
N GLY A 847 -26.44 -19.80 -26.53
CA GLY A 847 -25.82 -18.67 -27.23
C GLY A 847 -25.53 -17.45 -26.35
N GLY A 848 -25.85 -17.53 -25.05
CA GLY A 848 -25.73 -16.50 -24.04
C GLY A 848 -26.26 -17.02 -22.71
N ALA A 849 -26.48 -16.10 -21.76
CA ALA A 849 -26.99 -16.42 -20.43
C ALA A 849 -28.50 -16.77 -20.42
N GLU A 850 -28.97 -17.30 -19.29
CA GLU A 850 -30.39 -17.49 -19.00
C GLU A 850 -30.95 -16.33 -18.18
N MET A 851 -32.22 -15.99 -18.39
CA MET A 851 -32.95 -15.02 -17.58
C MET A 851 -34.30 -15.57 -17.10
N ILE A 852 -34.65 -15.28 -15.85
CA ILE A 852 -35.83 -15.81 -15.18
C ILE A 852 -36.51 -14.72 -14.34
N GLY A 853 -37.84 -14.60 -14.43
CA GLY A 853 -38.67 -13.75 -13.57
C GLY A 853 -39.61 -14.55 -12.68
N ALA A 854 -39.85 -14.11 -11.44
CA ALA A 854 -40.62 -14.88 -10.45
C ALA A 854 -42.09 -15.14 -10.82
N GLN A 855 -42.71 -14.25 -11.61
CA GLN A 855 -44.14 -14.33 -11.92
C GLN A 855 -44.51 -15.53 -12.81
N ASN A 856 -43.68 -15.89 -13.78
CA ASN A 856 -43.92 -17.07 -14.64
C ASN A 856 -42.91 -18.20 -14.39
N SER A 857 -41.75 -17.90 -13.80
CA SER A 857 -40.65 -18.85 -13.57
C SER A 857 -40.17 -19.58 -14.83
N ILE A 858 -40.43 -19.04 -16.03
CA ILE A 858 -39.96 -19.61 -17.29
C ILE A 858 -38.49 -19.21 -17.49
N VAL A 859 -37.68 -20.14 -17.97
CA VAL A 859 -36.29 -19.88 -18.34
C VAL A 859 -36.23 -19.40 -19.78
N TYR A 860 -35.69 -18.20 -20.00
CA TYR A 860 -35.47 -17.63 -21.33
C TYR A 860 -33.98 -17.57 -21.65
N ASP A 861 -33.65 -17.74 -22.93
CA ASP A 861 -32.30 -17.52 -23.47
C ASP A 861 -32.14 -16.04 -23.85
N CYS A 862 -31.12 -15.37 -23.31
CA CYS A 862 -30.88 -13.94 -23.55
C CYS A 862 -30.49 -13.66 -25.02
N SER A 863 -29.88 -14.62 -25.72
CA SER A 863 -29.36 -14.42 -27.08
C SER A 863 -30.44 -14.32 -28.16
N ASN A 864 -31.57 -14.99 -27.96
CA ASN A 864 -32.66 -15.06 -28.93
C ASN A 864 -34.04 -14.74 -28.33
N ASN A 865 -34.09 -14.46 -27.03
CA ASN A 865 -35.27 -14.06 -26.29
C ASN A 865 -36.42 -15.10 -26.34
N GLN A 866 -36.09 -16.38 -26.53
CA GLN A 866 -37.06 -17.47 -26.56
C GLN A 866 -37.08 -18.24 -25.24
N GLU A 867 -38.25 -18.81 -24.94
CA GLU A 867 -38.39 -19.79 -23.85
C GLU A 867 -37.53 -21.03 -24.15
N LEU A 868 -36.69 -21.43 -23.21
CA LEU A 868 -35.99 -22.70 -23.30
C LEU A 868 -36.97 -23.87 -23.20
N LYS A 869 -36.64 -24.94 -23.91
CA LYS A 869 -37.41 -26.19 -23.92
C LYS A 869 -36.60 -27.32 -23.30
N ASN A 870 -37.26 -28.18 -22.54
CA ASN A 870 -36.70 -29.45 -22.09
C ASN A 870 -36.49 -30.38 -23.30
N ALA A 871 -35.74 -31.47 -23.09
CA ALA A 871 -35.47 -32.47 -24.13
C ALA A 871 -36.72 -33.11 -24.75
N ASP A 872 -37.86 -33.09 -24.03
CA ASP A 872 -39.16 -33.58 -24.51
C ASP A 872 -40.01 -32.52 -25.24
N GLY A 873 -39.48 -31.30 -25.41
CA GLY A 873 -40.13 -30.18 -26.07
C GLY A 873 -41.05 -29.34 -25.16
N THR A 874 -41.18 -29.67 -23.87
CA THR A 874 -41.96 -28.87 -22.91
C THR A 874 -41.21 -27.60 -22.49
N THR A 875 -41.93 -26.55 -22.05
CA THR A 875 -41.30 -25.33 -21.51
C THR A 875 -40.45 -25.63 -20.29
N MET A 876 -39.23 -25.09 -20.28
CA MET A 876 -38.34 -25.14 -19.14
C MET A 876 -38.74 -24.08 -18.12
N TYR A 877 -38.89 -24.51 -16.87
CA TYR A 877 -39.14 -23.65 -15.73
C TYR A 877 -37.92 -23.66 -14.79
N PHE A 878 -37.81 -22.65 -13.94
CA PHE A 878 -36.75 -22.57 -12.93
C PHE A 878 -36.70 -23.80 -12.02
N SER A 879 -37.85 -24.46 -11.81
CA SER A 879 -37.97 -25.73 -11.09
C SER A 879 -37.20 -26.90 -11.73
N ASN A 880 -36.80 -26.79 -13.00
CA ASN A 880 -35.90 -27.72 -13.67
C ASN A 880 -34.43 -27.52 -13.26
N ILE A 881 -34.07 -26.34 -12.74
CA ILE A 881 -32.73 -26.00 -12.24
C ILE A 881 -32.67 -26.22 -10.73
N THR A 882 -33.59 -25.59 -9.99
CA THR A 882 -33.67 -25.68 -8.53
C THR A 882 -35.11 -25.61 -8.03
N LYS A 883 -35.36 -26.17 -6.86
CA LYS A 883 -36.65 -26.06 -6.16
C LYS A 883 -36.74 -24.86 -5.19
N TRP A 884 -35.68 -24.04 -5.11
CA TRP A 884 -35.59 -22.90 -4.18
C TRP A 884 -35.87 -21.56 -4.87
N GLY A 885 -35.76 -20.45 -4.12
CA GLY A 885 -36.12 -19.12 -4.61
C GLY A 885 -35.11 -18.55 -5.61
N LEU A 886 -35.56 -17.57 -6.39
CA LEU A 886 -34.69 -16.71 -7.21
C LEU A 886 -33.99 -15.70 -6.30
N ASN A 887 -32.69 -15.87 -6.10
CA ASN A 887 -31.93 -15.10 -5.12
C ASN A 887 -30.55 -14.72 -5.64
N SER A 888 -29.57 -15.63 -5.58
CA SER A 888 -28.19 -15.37 -5.96
C SER A 888 -27.65 -16.47 -6.88
N VAL A 889 -26.45 -16.26 -7.39
CA VAL A 889 -25.66 -17.21 -8.18
C VAL A 889 -24.25 -17.31 -7.62
N VAL A 890 -23.57 -18.44 -7.86
CA VAL A 890 -22.22 -18.72 -7.37
C VAL A 890 -21.45 -19.66 -8.30
N TYR A 891 -20.19 -19.38 -8.59
CA TYR A 891 -19.24 -20.30 -9.20
C TYR A 891 -18.68 -21.24 -8.14
N TRP A 892 -19.24 -22.45 -8.04
CA TRP A 892 -18.91 -23.39 -6.95
C TRP A 892 -18.23 -24.69 -7.42
N SER A 893 -18.60 -25.19 -8.60
CA SER A 893 -18.27 -26.56 -9.01
C SER A 893 -17.09 -26.63 -10.00
N ASP A 894 -17.03 -27.70 -10.78
CA ASP A 894 -16.01 -28.05 -11.78
C ASP A 894 -16.34 -27.54 -13.20
N VAL A 895 -17.38 -26.72 -13.37
CA VAL A 895 -17.82 -26.16 -14.67
C VAL A 895 -17.86 -24.64 -14.67
N LEU A 896 -17.88 -24.03 -15.85
CA LEU A 896 -17.95 -22.58 -16.03
C LEU A 896 -19.36 -22.01 -15.85
N GLU A 897 -20.40 -22.83 -15.98
CA GLU A 897 -21.77 -22.40 -15.74
C GLU A 897 -22.01 -22.14 -14.24
N ARG A 898 -22.64 -21.01 -13.94
CA ARG A 898 -22.90 -20.59 -12.58
C ARG A 898 -24.00 -21.42 -11.93
N ALA A 899 -23.82 -21.74 -10.64
CA ALA A 899 -24.82 -22.44 -9.86
C ALA A 899 -25.78 -21.45 -9.20
N VAL A 900 -27.00 -21.88 -8.90
CA VAL A 900 -27.99 -21.03 -8.20
C VAL A 900 -27.85 -21.23 -6.69
N LEU A 901 -27.83 -20.11 -5.96
CA LEU A 901 -27.72 -20.05 -4.51
C LEU A 901 -29.01 -19.46 -3.91
N ASP A 902 -29.62 -20.19 -2.99
CA ASP A 902 -30.66 -19.67 -2.11
C ASP A 902 -30.54 -20.28 -0.72
N ARG A 903 -30.81 -19.48 0.31
CA ARG A 903 -30.64 -19.86 1.72
C ARG A 903 -29.18 -20.26 1.99
N THR A 904 -28.93 -21.53 2.26
CA THR A 904 -27.60 -22.11 2.52
C THR A 904 -27.28 -23.24 1.54
N MET A 905 -27.92 -23.22 0.36
CA MET A 905 -27.92 -24.34 -0.57
C MET A 905 -27.54 -23.88 -1.99
N VAL A 906 -26.66 -24.65 -2.64
CA VAL A 906 -26.26 -24.43 -4.03
C VAL A 906 -26.72 -25.61 -4.88
N ASP A 907 -27.48 -25.30 -5.92
CA ASP A 907 -27.94 -26.28 -6.91
C ASP A 907 -27.31 -25.93 -8.28
N GLN A 908 -26.73 -26.92 -8.95
CA GLN A 908 -26.16 -26.78 -10.30
C GLN A 908 -27.06 -27.51 -11.30
N TYR A 909 -27.38 -26.85 -12.41
CA TYR A 909 -28.12 -27.50 -13.48
C TYR A 909 -27.44 -28.79 -13.94
N GLY A 910 -28.22 -29.85 -14.16
CA GLY A 910 -27.71 -31.17 -14.55
C GLY A 910 -27.05 -31.99 -13.44
N LYS A 911 -26.59 -31.38 -12.33
CA LYS A 911 -25.98 -32.09 -11.18
C LYS A 911 -26.89 -32.13 -9.94
N GLY A 912 -27.87 -31.24 -9.85
CA GLY A 912 -28.73 -31.09 -8.69
C GLY A 912 -28.01 -30.39 -7.53
N ARG A 913 -28.29 -30.79 -6.29
CA ARG A 913 -27.66 -30.24 -5.09
C ARG A 913 -26.15 -30.53 -5.09
N VAL A 914 -25.32 -29.49 -5.14
CA VAL A 914 -23.86 -29.62 -5.05
C VAL A 914 -23.29 -29.17 -3.70
N PHE A 915 -24.00 -28.31 -2.96
CA PHE A 915 -23.60 -27.88 -1.62
C PHE A 915 -24.78 -27.60 -0.69
N SER A 916 -24.68 -28.05 0.56
CA SER A 916 -25.53 -27.67 1.69
C SER A 916 -24.64 -27.21 2.85
N GLY A 917 -24.82 -26.00 3.37
CA GLY A 917 -23.99 -25.51 4.48
C GLY A 917 -24.34 -26.15 5.83
N ASP A 918 -23.39 -26.83 6.45
CA ASP A 918 -23.55 -27.41 7.78
C ASP A 918 -23.56 -26.36 8.89
N GLY A 919 -24.53 -26.45 9.80
CA GLY A 919 -24.54 -25.67 11.05
C GLY A 919 -24.69 -24.15 10.88
N VAL A 920 -25.03 -23.69 9.67
CA VAL A 920 -25.14 -22.27 9.33
C VAL A 920 -26.57 -21.85 9.02
N ALA A 921 -26.78 -20.54 8.97
CA ALA A 921 -28.04 -19.92 8.61
C ALA A 921 -27.81 -18.71 7.70
N TYR A 922 -28.88 -18.30 7.03
CA TYR A 922 -28.93 -17.13 6.16
C TYR A 922 -29.50 -15.90 6.89
N ASN A 923 -29.37 -14.75 6.23
CA ASN A 923 -29.71 -13.43 6.75
C ASN A 923 -30.96 -12.84 6.07
N ASN A 924 -31.44 -11.72 6.61
CA ASN A 924 -32.46 -10.86 5.99
C ASN A 924 -33.81 -11.53 5.67
N GLY A 925 -34.22 -12.51 6.48
CA GLY A 925 -35.54 -13.14 6.40
C GLY A 925 -35.79 -13.81 5.05
N THR A 926 -36.82 -13.37 4.31
CA THR A 926 -37.17 -13.96 3.01
C THR A 926 -36.18 -13.61 1.90
N LYS A 927 -35.33 -12.59 2.07
CA LYS A 927 -34.24 -12.30 1.14
C LYS A 927 -33.19 -13.42 1.13
N SER A 928 -33.04 -14.13 2.25
CA SER A 928 -32.30 -15.39 2.35
C SER A 928 -30.83 -15.27 1.94
N ASN A 929 -30.17 -14.17 2.30
CA ASN A 929 -28.82 -13.86 1.85
C ASN A 929 -27.76 -14.65 2.62
N ALA A 930 -26.65 -14.96 1.95
CA ALA A 930 -25.38 -15.19 2.64
C ALA A 930 -24.93 -13.90 3.35
N GLY A 931 -23.93 -14.00 4.21
CA GLY A 931 -23.21 -12.80 4.68
C GLY A 931 -22.49 -12.12 3.51
N LEU A 932 -21.77 -12.91 2.72
CA LEU A 932 -21.13 -12.51 1.47
C LEU A 932 -20.84 -13.74 0.61
N THR A 933 -20.86 -13.58 -0.70
CA THR A 933 -20.27 -14.52 -1.67
C THR A 933 -19.26 -13.80 -2.55
N CYS A 934 -18.02 -14.29 -2.61
CA CYS A 934 -16.98 -13.76 -3.48
C CYS A 934 -15.85 -14.78 -3.68
N ASP A 935 -15.05 -14.66 -4.73
CA ASP A 935 -13.70 -15.26 -4.80
C ASP A 935 -12.83 -14.63 -3.71
N LEU A 936 -12.87 -15.20 -2.50
CA LEU A 936 -12.20 -14.64 -1.34
C LEU A 936 -10.75 -15.12 -1.32
N ILE A 937 -10.53 -16.41 -1.56
CA ILE A 937 -9.25 -17.08 -1.41
C ILE A 937 -9.26 -18.43 -2.14
N GLY A 938 -8.15 -18.80 -2.77
CA GLY A 938 -8.09 -20.01 -3.59
C GLY A 938 -8.08 -19.64 -5.06
N ASP A 939 -8.72 -20.44 -5.91
CA ASP A 939 -8.86 -20.11 -7.33
C ASP A 939 -10.13 -19.29 -7.57
N TRP A 940 -10.46 -19.02 -8.83
CA TRP A 940 -11.56 -18.15 -9.28
C TRP A 940 -12.97 -18.46 -8.75
N ARG A 941 -13.16 -19.56 -8.02
CA ARG A 941 -14.48 -19.97 -7.51
C ARG A 941 -14.79 -19.25 -6.22
N GLU A 942 -16.07 -19.06 -5.98
CA GLU A 942 -16.55 -18.14 -4.96
C GLU A 942 -16.75 -18.85 -3.62
N GLU A 943 -16.09 -18.34 -2.57
CA GLU A 943 -16.35 -18.71 -1.18
C GLU A 943 -17.73 -18.25 -0.73
N LEU A 944 -18.26 -18.97 0.26
CA LEU A 944 -19.54 -18.66 0.89
C LEU A 944 -19.33 -18.32 2.37
N ILE A 945 -19.68 -17.09 2.76
CA ILE A 945 -19.65 -16.65 4.16
C ILE A 945 -21.07 -16.68 4.73
N PHE A 946 -21.30 -17.50 5.75
CA PHE A 946 -22.56 -17.56 6.48
C PHE A 946 -22.38 -17.34 7.96
N ARG A 947 -23.41 -16.83 8.64
CA ARG A 947 -23.46 -16.88 10.10
C ARG A 947 -23.72 -18.31 10.57
N LYS A 948 -23.11 -18.67 11.69
CA LYS A 948 -23.33 -19.96 12.34
C LYS A 948 -24.62 -19.93 13.16
N GLY A 949 -25.24 -21.09 13.32
CA GLY A 949 -26.44 -21.26 14.14
C GLY A 949 -26.19 -21.05 15.64
N ASP A 950 -24.94 -21.21 16.09
CA ASP A 950 -24.48 -21.09 17.47
C ASP A 950 -23.60 -19.85 17.74
N GLY A 951 -23.48 -18.94 16.76
CA GLY A 951 -22.67 -17.72 16.82
C GLY A 951 -21.31 -17.88 16.13
N GLY A 952 -20.82 -16.78 15.55
CA GLY A 952 -19.64 -16.76 14.68
C GLY A 952 -19.99 -16.78 13.20
N LEU A 953 -18.97 -16.63 12.36
CA LEU A 953 -19.06 -16.85 10.91
C LEU A 953 -18.43 -18.18 10.53
N ARG A 954 -18.88 -18.73 9.41
CA ARG A 954 -18.29 -19.88 8.75
C ARG A 954 -18.05 -19.53 7.30
N ILE A 955 -16.81 -19.73 6.87
CA ILE A 955 -16.37 -19.51 5.49
C ILE A 955 -16.19 -20.86 4.86
N PHE A 956 -16.92 -21.12 3.78
CA PHE A 956 -16.78 -22.34 2.99
C PHE A 956 -16.02 -22.05 1.71
N THR A 957 -15.09 -22.94 1.37
CA THR A 957 -14.46 -23.01 0.04
C THR A 957 -14.79 -24.35 -0.62
N THR A 958 -14.71 -24.39 -1.94
CA THR A 958 -15.06 -25.57 -2.72
C THR A 958 -14.01 -26.69 -2.62
N THR A 959 -14.46 -27.94 -2.72
CA THR A 959 -13.58 -29.13 -2.82
C THR A 959 -13.64 -29.78 -4.20
N PHE A 960 -14.27 -29.13 -5.18
CA PHE A 960 -14.22 -29.58 -6.57
C PHE A 960 -12.84 -29.27 -7.17
N GLY A 961 -12.35 -30.12 -8.06
CA GLY A 961 -11.31 -29.73 -9.01
C GLY A 961 -11.92 -28.99 -10.21
N THR A 962 -11.13 -28.23 -10.93
CA THR A 962 -11.52 -27.55 -12.18
C THR A 962 -10.42 -27.67 -13.23
N GLU A 963 -10.78 -27.62 -14.51
CA GLU A 963 -9.84 -27.61 -15.64
C GLU A 963 -9.57 -26.19 -16.17
N TYR A 964 -10.23 -25.17 -15.61
CA TYR A 964 -10.22 -23.80 -16.14
C TYR A 964 -9.25 -22.89 -15.37
N PRO A 965 -8.22 -22.32 -16.03
CA PRO A 965 -7.31 -21.32 -15.47
C PRO A 965 -7.89 -19.90 -15.55
N VAL A 966 -9.00 -19.64 -14.85
CA VAL A 966 -9.58 -18.29 -14.80
C VAL A 966 -8.79 -17.46 -13.79
N TYR A 967 -8.54 -16.19 -14.12
CA TYR A 967 -7.96 -15.23 -13.20
C TYR A 967 -8.87 -15.02 -11.99
N SER A 968 -8.30 -14.60 -10.86
CA SER A 968 -9.11 -14.24 -9.69
C SER A 968 -10.17 -13.21 -10.08
N LEU A 969 -11.42 -13.49 -9.73
CA LEU A 969 -12.55 -12.62 -10.05
C LEU A 969 -12.43 -11.29 -9.31
N MET A 970 -11.70 -11.25 -8.20
CA MET A 970 -11.40 -10.00 -7.49
C MET A 970 -10.45 -9.08 -8.27
N HIS A 971 -9.81 -9.55 -9.34
CA HIS A 971 -9.08 -8.71 -10.28
C HIS A 971 -9.93 -8.30 -11.50
N ASN A 972 -11.18 -8.76 -11.61
CA ASN A 972 -12.14 -8.21 -12.56
C ASN A 972 -12.75 -6.92 -11.96
N PRO A 973 -12.51 -5.73 -12.55
CA PRO A 973 -12.91 -4.45 -11.95
C PRO A 973 -14.40 -4.36 -11.66
N GLN A 974 -15.26 -4.84 -12.58
CA GLN A 974 -16.71 -4.82 -12.36
C GLN A 974 -17.12 -5.78 -11.22
N TYR A 975 -16.66 -7.03 -11.26
CA TYR A 975 -16.98 -8.01 -10.23
C TYR A 975 -16.57 -7.50 -8.85
N ARG A 976 -15.36 -6.96 -8.70
CA ARG A 976 -14.82 -6.46 -7.43
C ARG A 976 -15.61 -5.29 -6.85
N VAL A 977 -16.02 -4.31 -7.66
CA VAL A 977 -16.85 -3.21 -7.17
C VAL A 977 -18.28 -3.67 -6.82
N GLN A 978 -18.79 -4.68 -7.52
CA GLN A 978 -20.08 -5.29 -7.18
C GLN A 978 -20.01 -6.15 -5.90
N VAL A 979 -18.86 -6.78 -5.60
CA VAL A 979 -18.61 -7.42 -4.30
C VAL A 979 -18.67 -6.38 -3.18
N ALA A 980 -18.06 -5.19 -3.35
CA ALA A 980 -18.16 -4.10 -2.38
C ALA A 980 -19.62 -3.67 -2.16
N ALA A 981 -20.40 -3.58 -3.24
CA ALA A 981 -21.80 -3.19 -3.22
C ALA A 981 -22.78 -4.29 -2.79
N GLN A 982 -22.32 -5.53 -2.54
CA GLN A 982 -23.21 -6.67 -2.24
C GLN A 982 -24.03 -6.46 -0.96
N ASN A 983 -23.52 -5.69 0.01
CA ASN A 983 -24.23 -5.39 1.26
C ASN A 983 -25.35 -4.34 1.12
N ASN A 984 -25.54 -3.78 -0.08
CA ASN A 984 -26.62 -2.84 -0.37
C ASN A 984 -27.98 -3.45 -0.05
N ALA A 985 -28.81 -2.67 0.65
CA ALA A 985 -30.20 -2.91 0.97
C ALA A 985 -30.75 -4.34 0.71
N TYR A 986 -31.07 -4.71 -0.54
CA TYR A 986 -31.36 -6.11 -0.88
C TYR A 986 -30.26 -6.72 -1.73
N ASN A 987 -29.30 -7.36 -1.08
CA ASN A 987 -28.07 -7.91 -1.65
C ASN A 987 -28.31 -8.60 -3.01
N GLN A 988 -27.49 -8.28 -4.00
CA GLN A 988 -27.51 -8.87 -5.34
C GLN A 988 -26.15 -9.53 -5.64
N PRO A 989 -26.11 -10.61 -6.43
CA PRO A 989 -24.85 -11.26 -6.79
C PRO A 989 -23.93 -10.33 -7.60
N PRO A 990 -22.60 -10.43 -7.45
CA PRO A 990 -21.65 -9.75 -8.31
C PRO A 990 -21.54 -10.47 -9.67
N HIS A 991 -21.20 -9.73 -10.72
CA HIS A 991 -21.05 -10.23 -12.09
C HIS A 991 -19.77 -9.70 -12.75
N THR A 992 -19.16 -10.55 -13.58
CA THR A 992 -18.03 -10.17 -14.44
C THR A 992 -18.51 -9.30 -15.60
N ASP A 993 -17.60 -8.46 -16.12
CA ASP A 993 -17.81 -7.68 -17.35
C ASP A 993 -17.61 -8.50 -18.64
N TYR A 994 -17.22 -9.76 -18.51
CA TYR A 994 -17.13 -10.74 -19.59
C TYR A 994 -18.06 -11.93 -19.35
N PHE A 995 -18.44 -12.61 -20.44
CA PHE A 995 -19.17 -13.87 -20.38
C PHE A 995 -18.25 -15.05 -20.06
N LEU A 996 -18.66 -15.89 -19.10
CA LEU A 996 -17.95 -17.12 -18.74
C LEU A 996 -18.84 -18.34 -19.03
N GLY A 997 -18.40 -19.24 -19.92
CA GLY A 997 -19.20 -20.40 -20.29
C GLY A 997 -18.48 -21.47 -21.10
N THR A 998 -18.96 -22.71 -20.97
CA THR A 998 -18.39 -23.86 -21.69
C THR A 998 -18.54 -23.68 -23.20
N GLY A 999 -17.44 -23.85 -23.94
CA GLY A 999 -17.41 -23.70 -25.39
C GLY A 999 -17.11 -22.29 -25.90
N TYR A 1000 -16.87 -21.34 -24.99
CA TYR A 1000 -16.33 -20.02 -25.28
C TYR A 1000 -14.84 -19.97 -24.91
N ASP A 1001 -14.11 -19.06 -25.52
CA ASP A 1001 -12.73 -18.78 -25.12
C ASP A 1001 -12.73 -18.19 -23.71
N LEU A 1002 -11.70 -18.51 -22.92
CA LEU A 1002 -11.53 -17.89 -21.60
C LEU A 1002 -11.18 -16.41 -21.78
N PRO A 1003 -11.63 -15.54 -20.85
CA PRO A 1003 -11.38 -14.12 -20.93
C PRO A 1003 -9.87 -13.81 -20.83
N GLU A 1004 -9.45 -12.79 -21.58
CA GLU A 1004 -8.14 -12.19 -21.41
C GLU A 1004 -8.05 -11.50 -20.04
N PRO A 1005 -6.85 -11.39 -19.43
CA PRO A 1005 -6.69 -10.69 -18.17
C PRO A 1005 -7.07 -9.21 -18.33
N PRO A 1006 -7.80 -8.62 -17.37
CA PRO A 1006 -8.09 -7.20 -17.39
C PRO A 1006 -6.80 -6.38 -17.26
N THR A 1007 -6.79 -5.19 -17.87
CA THR A 1007 -5.69 -4.24 -17.69
C THR A 1007 -5.86 -3.57 -16.34
N VAL A 1008 -5.07 -4.02 -15.38
CA VAL A 1008 -5.10 -3.58 -13.98
C VAL A 1008 -3.68 -3.40 -13.47
N TYR A 1009 -3.52 -2.51 -12.49
CA TYR A 1009 -2.29 -2.41 -11.71
C TYR A 1009 -2.63 -2.53 -10.24
N ASP A 1010 -1.73 -3.15 -9.47
CA ASP A 1010 -1.81 -3.16 -8.02
C ASP A 1010 -0.78 -2.20 -7.43
N TYR A 1011 -1.08 -1.68 -6.24
CA TYR A 1011 -0.12 -0.91 -5.47
C TYR A 1011 0.83 -1.87 -4.77
N THR A 1012 1.94 -2.20 -5.41
CA THR A 1012 3.17 -2.63 -4.70
C THR A 1012 3.88 -1.35 -4.31
N ALA A 1013 4.42 -1.25 -3.08
CA ALA A 1013 4.74 0.02 -2.40
C ALA A 1013 5.98 0.77 -2.96
N ASP A 1014 6.24 0.67 -4.26
CA ASP A 1014 7.34 1.30 -4.98
C ASP A 1014 7.06 2.76 -5.42
N HIS A 1015 5.97 3.38 -4.95
CA HIS A 1015 5.63 4.77 -5.28
C HIS A 1015 5.32 5.65 -4.07
#